data_AF-A0A2W2C452-F1
#
_entry.id   AF-A0A2W2C452-F1
#
_cell.length_a   1.000
_cell.length_b   1.000
_cell.length_c   1.000
_cell.angle_alpha   90.00
_cell.angle_beta   90.00
_cell.angle_gamma   90.00
#
_symmetry.space_group_name_H-M   'P 1'
#
loop_
_entity.id
_entity.type
_entity.pdbx_description
1 polymer ?
#
loop_
_entity_poly.entity_id
_entity_poly.type
_entity_poly.pdbx_seq_one_letter_code
_entity_poly.pdbx_strand_id
1 'polypeptide(L)'
;MIRTMVRLRARPGCEPAVASAWHAAHAAIGELPENLLRDLFVDATDPRSCFVVTEWTDEAALRDYEQGPIAARFAEAVRPLCEPPAAGDRRVMRDVPDGGSTVLVDVELTVPAARRAEFDRGYPQVLDRMASVPGYLREDLLHEPGSDTFHIFAEWTGAAEFHRWIANPAHAREEAGPIAEFLLRIRRRLFHGVAASADVAGADRGRTPSKESDVHTTTDVLIVGAGPTGLTAAIELARRGVDCRLVEQRATPPAHADKAIGVHCRTMELWEEQGVVREAMDAGTWLTGNMVFVNGHETHRMSWELPELPYAHLGLPQYETERILTERLATLGVRPRRGTALTAFTQDDDGVTATLDTPGGEETVRAKYLLGCDGAHSAVRELLGLTFAGGLGRFPQLFMLADVDVDWDMPDGHLLRFMHETDGRMDGMLICVPLRGESRYRIATLAPPRFFAQTGGQDAPPGFSEELGEPTLADVQAAIDRLAPPGTRASNLRWSSVFRISHGIVDRYRHGRVFVAGDAAHLHPPAGGQGMNTGIQDAWNLAWKVALAVRGKAASGLLDSYEAERRPEGEEIVGRAVRMAFTDELDREDLKRQFLQEMSMLLSYANSPLVGETVTDPDALRAGPRPGEQAPDVGGLHRRGVGHPLRLRDLTRGTRHTLLLYADGTADEAAVAAVEKIYADLRALAAGELDAYLLLDPEAPQPRLLAPPVLRDTAGEFRARYGVTSTALYLIRPDGHVSFRSQPIDADGLRKNLHLVFGGAK
;
A
#
# COMPACT_ATOMS: atom_id res chain seq x y z
N MET A 1 44.13 15.49 19.95
CA MET A 1 42.78 14.90 20.01
C MET A 1 42.84 13.53 19.36
N ILE A 2 42.30 12.50 20.01
CA ILE A 2 42.20 11.14 19.51
C ILE A 2 40.75 10.67 19.67
N ARG A 3 40.11 10.28 18.56
CA ARG A 3 38.75 9.72 18.53
C ARG A 3 38.84 8.20 18.36
N THR A 4 38.11 7.44 19.17
CA THR A 4 38.09 5.96 19.15
C THR A 4 36.67 5.43 19.06
N MET A 5 36.52 4.22 18.51
CA MET A 5 35.23 3.54 18.35
C MET A 5 35.35 2.05 18.66
N VAL A 6 34.50 1.51 19.53
CA VAL A 6 34.53 0.12 20.02
C VAL A 6 33.25 -0.62 19.65
N ARG A 7 33.35 -1.87 19.16
CA ARG A 7 32.21 -2.67 18.68
C ARG A 7 31.66 -3.66 19.73
N LEU A 8 30.38 -3.56 20.12
CA LEU A 8 29.69 -4.55 20.97
C LEU A 8 28.50 -5.22 20.26
N ARG A 9 28.21 -6.49 20.61
CA ARG A 9 27.04 -7.23 20.14
C ARG A 9 26.38 -8.01 21.27
N ALA A 10 25.18 -7.61 21.66
CA ALA A 10 24.40 -8.23 22.72
C ALA A 10 23.88 -9.62 22.33
N ARG A 11 23.84 -10.55 23.29
CA ARG A 11 23.07 -11.80 23.18
C ARG A 11 21.56 -11.49 23.08
N PRO A 12 20.73 -12.38 22.52
CA PRO A 12 19.30 -12.13 22.38
C PRO A 12 18.65 -11.85 23.74
N GLY A 13 17.92 -10.74 23.87
CA GLY A 13 17.26 -10.34 25.12
C GLY A 13 18.18 -9.65 26.14
N CYS A 14 19.46 -9.44 25.82
CA CYS A 14 20.41 -8.72 26.69
C CYS A 14 20.61 -7.25 26.28
N GLU A 15 19.90 -6.76 25.27
CA GLU A 15 20.04 -5.41 24.71
C GLU A 15 19.82 -4.31 25.77
N PRO A 16 18.76 -4.35 26.62
CA PRO A 16 18.56 -3.35 27.68
C PRO A 16 19.64 -3.41 28.77
N ALA A 17 20.21 -4.59 29.03
CA ALA A 17 21.26 -4.77 30.03
C ALA A 17 22.60 -4.19 29.57
N VAL A 18 22.94 -4.30 28.27
CA VAL A 18 24.12 -3.66 27.69
C VAL A 18 23.97 -2.13 27.70
N ALA A 19 22.79 -1.61 27.35
CA ALA A 19 22.52 -0.18 27.45
C ALA A 19 22.66 0.35 28.89
N SER A 20 22.13 -0.37 29.88
CA SER A 20 22.26 -0.01 31.31
C SER A 20 23.72 -0.04 31.79
N ALA A 21 24.50 -1.04 31.37
CA ALA A 21 25.94 -1.12 31.67
C ALA A 21 26.74 0.06 31.06
N TRP A 22 26.35 0.54 29.87
CA TRP A 22 26.92 1.76 29.31
C TRP A 22 26.55 3.01 30.10
N HIS A 23 25.28 3.20 30.48
CA HIS A 23 24.86 4.42 31.19
C HIS A 23 25.64 4.63 32.50
N ALA A 24 25.97 3.54 33.20
CA ALA A 24 26.82 3.57 34.39
C ALA A 24 28.29 3.93 34.08
N ALA A 25 28.84 3.48 32.95
CA ALA A 25 30.19 3.83 32.51
C ALA A 25 30.27 5.27 31.97
N HIS A 26 29.28 5.70 31.19
CA HIS A 26 29.16 7.04 30.63
C HIS A 26 29.29 8.14 31.69
N ALA A 27 28.61 7.99 32.83
CA ALA A 27 28.73 8.93 33.94
C ALA A 27 30.16 8.99 34.50
N ALA A 28 30.80 7.84 34.73
CA ALA A 28 32.16 7.77 35.28
C ALA A 28 33.24 8.24 34.31
N ILE A 29 33.08 8.01 33.00
CA ILE A 29 34.00 8.52 31.96
C ILE A 29 33.91 10.06 31.91
N GLY A 30 32.73 10.63 32.10
CA GLY A 30 32.52 12.08 32.12
C GLY A 30 33.16 12.82 33.31
N GLU A 31 33.64 12.10 34.33
CA GLU A 31 34.44 12.68 35.43
C GLU A 31 35.93 12.82 35.08
N LEU A 32 36.39 12.24 33.96
CA LEU A 32 37.77 12.36 33.47
C LEU A 32 37.89 13.64 32.62
N PRO A 33 38.62 14.68 33.07
CA PRO A 33 38.68 15.96 32.37
C PRO A 33 39.41 15.90 31.01
N GLU A 34 40.12 14.81 30.72
CA GLU A 34 40.75 14.53 29.43
C GLU A 34 39.83 13.87 28.40
N ASN A 35 38.62 13.43 28.80
CA ASN A 35 37.57 12.95 27.90
C ASN A 35 36.79 14.13 27.31
N LEU A 36 36.68 14.19 25.98
CA LEU A 36 36.04 15.28 25.24
C LEU A 36 34.64 14.92 24.71
N LEU A 37 34.36 13.63 24.49
CA LEU A 37 33.08 13.11 23.96
C LEU A 37 32.92 11.63 24.32
N ARG A 38 31.68 11.14 24.45
CA ARG A 38 31.32 9.76 24.86
C ARG A 38 29.83 9.44 24.56
N ASP A 39 29.55 8.50 23.66
CA ASP A 39 28.16 8.13 23.25
C ASP A 39 27.97 6.60 23.01
N LEU A 40 26.74 6.08 22.80
CA LEU A 40 26.41 4.63 22.57
C LEU A 40 25.47 4.33 21.38
N PHE A 41 25.94 3.43 20.50
CA PHE A 41 25.55 3.33 19.09
C PHE A 41 24.71 2.10 18.64
N VAL A 42 23.45 1.92 19.04
CA VAL A 42 22.51 0.86 18.56
C VAL A 42 22.08 0.91 17.06
N ASP A 43 22.48 -0.04 16.19
CA ASP A 43 22.09 -0.16 14.74
C ASP A 43 20.55 -0.10 14.53
N ALA A 44 20.09 0.70 13.56
CA ALA A 44 18.67 0.92 13.26
C ALA A 44 17.92 -0.29 12.67
N THR A 45 18.65 -1.30 12.20
CA THR A 45 18.15 -2.52 11.56
C THR A 45 18.46 -3.79 12.36
N ASP A 46 19.36 -3.72 13.33
CA ASP A 46 19.71 -4.81 14.25
C ASP A 46 20.01 -4.24 15.66
N PRO A 47 19.01 -4.12 16.55
CA PRO A 47 19.16 -3.47 17.85
C PRO A 47 20.13 -4.22 18.80
N ARG A 48 20.65 -5.38 18.40
CA ARG A 48 21.66 -6.14 19.13
C ARG A 48 23.09 -5.65 18.90
N SER A 49 23.33 -4.77 17.94
CA SER A 49 24.66 -4.26 17.61
C SER A 49 24.79 -2.81 18.12
N CYS A 50 25.70 -2.52 19.08
CA CYS A 50 25.91 -1.16 19.63
C CYS A 50 27.40 -0.70 19.69
N PHE A 51 27.79 0.49 19.19
CA PHE A 51 29.19 0.99 19.36
C PHE A 51 29.30 1.80 20.65
N VAL A 52 30.53 2.10 21.04
CA VAL A 52 30.87 3.22 21.91
C VAL A 52 31.87 4.09 21.16
N VAL A 53 31.63 5.40 21.06
CA VAL A 53 32.61 6.38 20.57
C VAL A 53 33.13 7.20 21.74
N THR A 54 34.43 7.46 21.81
CA THR A 54 35.01 8.39 22.78
C THR A 54 36.08 9.27 22.15
N GLU A 55 36.19 10.52 22.62
CA GLU A 55 37.28 11.42 22.26
C GLU A 55 38.15 11.79 23.46
N TRP A 56 39.44 11.97 23.21
CA TRP A 56 40.46 12.25 24.20
C TRP A 56 41.35 13.41 23.75
N THR A 57 41.86 14.19 24.69
CA THR A 57 42.80 15.29 24.42
C THR A 57 44.03 14.82 23.65
N ASP A 58 44.61 13.68 24.02
CA ASP A 58 45.76 13.06 23.37
C ASP A 58 45.83 11.52 23.58
N GLU A 59 46.91 10.90 23.09
CA GLU A 59 47.14 9.45 23.10
C GLU A 59 47.64 8.95 24.48
N ALA A 60 48.07 9.82 25.40
CA ALA A 60 48.36 9.42 26.78
C ALA A 60 47.06 9.29 27.57
N ALA A 61 46.17 10.29 27.49
CA ALA A 61 44.86 10.28 28.13
C ALA A 61 44.01 9.04 27.77
N LEU A 62 43.98 8.67 26.47
CA LEU A 62 43.32 7.45 26.01
C LEU A 62 43.90 6.19 26.67
N ARG A 63 45.23 6.05 26.73
CA ARG A 63 45.89 4.88 27.30
C ARG A 63 45.66 4.76 28.81
N ASP A 64 45.63 5.88 29.52
CA ASP A 64 45.35 5.92 30.95
C ASP A 64 43.89 5.51 31.25
N TYR A 65 42.94 5.89 30.38
CA TYR A 65 41.57 5.38 30.44
C TYR A 65 41.49 3.88 30.15
N GLU A 66 42.08 3.39 29.06
CA GLU A 66 42.02 1.98 28.64
C GLU A 66 42.62 1.02 29.69
N GLN A 67 43.64 1.47 30.41
CA GLN A 67 44.29 0.72 31.51
C GLN A 67 43.63 1.00 32.87
N GLY A 68 42.68 1.92 32.93
CA GLY A 68 42.04 2.41 34.14
C GLY A 68 40.89 1.54 34.67
N PRO A 69 40.48 1.75 35.94
CA PRO A 69 39.43 0.96 36.59
C PRO A 69 38.04 1.16 35.97
N ILE A 70 37.80 2.28 35.28
CA ILE A 70 36.51 2.57 34.62
C ILE A 70 36.33 1.66 33.39
N ALA A 71 37.32 1.62 32.50
CA ALA A 71 37.32 0.73 31.34
C ALA A 71 37.26 -0.75 31.76
N ALA A 72 38.01 -1.15 32.79
CA ALA A 72 37.99 -2.51 33.32
C ALA A 72 36.61 -2.94 33.83
N ARG A 73 35.91 -2.09 34.61
CA ARG A 73 34.57 -2.38 35.14
C ARG A 73 33.52 -2.43 34.03
N PHE A 74 33.60 -1.54 33.05
CA PHE A 74 32.72 -1.58 31.87
C PHE A 74 32.92 -2.88 31.08
N ALA A 75 34.17 -3.26 30.80
CA ALA A 75 34.51 -4.49 30.10
C ALA A 75 34.11 -5.76 30.87
N GLU A 76 34.12 -5.75 32.20
CA GLU A 76 33.61 -6.86 33.03
C GLU A 76 32.08 -6.97 32.95
N ALA A 77 31.36 -5.84 33.04
CA ALA A 77 29.90 -5.80 33.00
C ALA A 77 29.30 -6.27 31.66
N VAL A 78 29.90 -5.89 30.52
CA VAL A 78 29.37 -6.26 29.19
C VAL A 78 29.79 -7.67 28.71
N ARG A 79 30.89 -8.22 29.23
CA ARG A 79 31.44 -9.53 28.80
C ARG A 79 30.46 -10.71 28.86
N PRO A 80 29.63 -10.90 29.91
CA PRO A 80 28.64 -11.99 29.92
C PRO A 80 27.41 -11.69 29.04
N LEU A 81 27.10 -10.42 28.82
CA LEU A 81 25.92 -9.95 28.06
C LEU A 81 26.13 -10.00 26.55
N CYS A 82 27.38 -9.88 26.11
CA CYS A 82 27.76 -9.88 24.69
C CYS A 82 28.13 -11.29 24.17
N GLU A 83 28.02 -11.45 22.86
CA GLU A 83 28.62 -12.57 22.15
C GLU A 83 30.16 -12.44 22.20
N PRO A 84 30.93 -13.53 22.41
CA PRO A 84 32.39 -13.45 22.40
C PRO A 84 32.89 -13.01 21.01
N PRO A 85 33.95 -12.19 20.92
CA PRO A 85 34.42 -11.64 19.65
C PRO A 85 34.90 -12.76 18.72
N ALA A 86 34.14 -13.04 17.66
CA ALA A 86 34.54 -13.95 16.61
C ALA A 86 35.65 -13.33 15.76
N ALA A 87 36.66 -14.13 15.40
CA ALA A 87 37.69 -13.70 14.47
C ALA A 87 37.10 -13.58 13.05
N GLY A 88 36.82 -12.35 12.64
CA GLY A 88 36.37 -12.03 11.29
C GLY A 88 34.88 -12.25 11.02
N ASP A 89 34.03 -11.33 11.52
CA ASP A 89 33.00 -10.76 10.64
C ASP A 89 32.62 -9.33 11.08
N ARG A 90 32.63 -8.39 10.13
CA ARG A 90 32.51 -6.93 10.40
C ARG A 90 31.08 -6.44 10.17
N ARG A 91 30.63 -5.48 10.99
CA ARG A 91 29.41 -4.64 10.77
C ARG A 91 29.35 -3.50 11.79
N VAL A 92 28.57 -2.47 11.44
CA VAL A 92 28.56 -1.10 11.99
C VAL A 92 27.20 -0.76 12.65
N MET A 93 27.10 0.28 13.49
CA MET A 93 26.05 0.51 14.51
C MET A 93 25.71 2.06 14.65
N ARG A 94 24.68 2.57 15.41
CA ARG A 94 24.03 3.94 15.32
C ARG A 94 23.73 4.70 16.66
N ASP A 95 23.98 6.00 16.83
CA ASP A 95 24.14 6.70 18.15
C ASP A 95 22.96 7.24 19.04
N VAL A 96 23.12 7.25 20.40
CA VAL A 96 22.49 8.11 21.46
C VAL A 96 23.08 7.90 22.90
N PRO A 97 23.13 8.90 23.83
CA PRO A 97 22.68 10.29 23.71
C PRO A 97 23.58 11.40 24.31
N ASP A 98 23.97 12.39 23.51
CA ASP A 98 23.92 13.79 23.96
C ASP A 98 23.74 14.82 22.81
N GLY A 99 22.80 15.75 22.97
CA GLY A 99 22.95 17.14 22.52
C GLY A 99 23.10 17.52 21.03
N GLY A 100 22.33 17.00 20.06
CA GLY A 100 22.28 17.63 18.73
C GLY A 100 21.14 17.21 17.80
N SER A 101 20.58 18.14 17.02
CA SER A 101 19.70 17.85 15.86
C SER A 101 20.47 17.26 14.66
N THR A 102 21.78 17.13 14.83
CA THR A 102 22.75 16.66 13.85
C THR A 102 22.54 15.17 13.55
N VAL A 103 22.75 14.79 12.30
CA VAL A 103 22.78 13.39 11.87
C VAL A 103 24.18 13.02 11.43
N LEU A 104 24.64 11.85 11.86
CA LEU A 104 25.91 11.27 11.43
C LEU A 104 25.63 10.27 10.32
N VAL A 105 26.41 10.34 9.25
CA VAL A 105 26.33 9.44 8.10
C VAL A 105 27.65 8.72 7.96
N ASP A 106 27.60 7.39 8.08
CA ASP A 106 28.74 6.54 7.74
C ASP A 106 28.71 6.15 6.26
N VAL A 107 29.86 6.36 5.60
CA VAL A 107 30.15 6.02 4.22
C VAL A 107 31.42 5.16 4.20
N GLU A 108 31.24 3.84 4.31
CA GLU A 108 32.27 2.85 4.05
C GLU A 108 32.63 2.85 2.54
N LEU A 109 33.93 2.96 2.23
CA LEU A 109 34.48 2.77 0.89
C LEU A 109 35.80 1.98 0.92
N THR A 110 36.15 1.36 -0.21
CA THR A 110 37.42 0.65 -0.39
C THR A 110 38.28 1.40 -1.40
N VAL A 111 39.48 1.79 -0.98
CA VAL A 111 40.47 2.46 -1.85
C VAL A 111 41.64 1.50 -2.04
N PRO A 112 41.75 0.83 -3.20
CA PRO A 112 42.83 -0.11 -3.46
C PRO A 112 44.19 0.55 -3.26
N ALA A 113 45.14 -0.13 -2.62
CA ALA A 113 46.48 0.41 -2.33
C ALA A 113 47.17 1.09 -3.55
N ALA A 114 46.99 0.53 -4.75
CA ALA A 114 47.52 1.08 -6.00
C ALA A 114 46.96 2.46 -6.42
N ARG A 115 45.79 2.86 -5.89
CA ARG A 115 45.13 4.15 -6.12
C ARG A 115 45.06 5.04 -4.87
N ARG A 116 45.70 4.63 -3.76
CA ARG A 116 45.73 5.39 -2.49
C ARG A 116 46.19 6.85 -2.69
N ALA A 117 47.27 7.06 -3.43
CA ALA A 117 47.81 8.39 -3.75
C ALA A 117 46.94 9.23 -4.70
N GLU A 118 45.91 8.66 -5.32
CA GLU A 118 44.90 9.39 -6.09
C GLU A 118 43.79 9.87 -5.17
N PHE A 119 43.27 8.97 -4.33
CA PHE A 119 42.29 9.27 -3.30
C PHE A 119 42.79 10.34 -2.30
N ASP A 120 44.02 10.20 -1.78
CA ASP A 120 44.61 11.18 -0.85
C ASP A 120 44.77 12.59 -1.47
N ARG A 121 44.81 12.71 -2.82
CA ARG A 121 44.83 13.99 -3.55
C ARG A 121 43.44 14.49 -3.92
N GLY A 122 42.48 13.60 -4.16
CA GLY A 122 41.11 13.94 -4.51
C GLY A 122 40.26 14.33 -3.28
N TYR A 123 40.47 13.65 -2.15
CA TYR A 123 39.65 13.80 -0.96
C TYR A 123 39.62 15.23 -0.37
N PRO A 124 40.75 15.95 -0.21
CA PRO A 124 40.71 17.34 0.26
C PRO A 124 39.89 18.27 -0.65
N GLN A 125 39.91 18.02 -1.96
CA GLN A 125 39.12 18.81 -2.93
C GLN A 125 37.62 18.52 -2.87
N VAL A 126 37.22 17.38 -2.28
CA VAL A 126 35.83 17.06 -1.98
C VAL A 126 35.43 17.76 -0.69
N LEU A 127 36.27 17.67 0.34
CA LEU A 127 36.04 18.34 1.63
C LEU A 127 35.82 19.85 1.48
N ASP A 128 36.64 20.52 0.66
CA ASP A 128 36.48 21.95 0.32
C ASP A 128 35.14 22.27 -0.38
N ARG A 129 34.59 21.34 -1.19
CA ARG A 129 33.29 21.51 -1.86
C ARG A 129 32.15 21.25 -0.88
N MET A 130 32.24 20.17 -0.11
CA MET A 130 31.26 19.80 0.92
C MET A 130 31.06 20.92 1.95
N ALA A 131 32.12 21.65 2.31
CA ALA A 131 32.05 22.82 3.20
C ALA A 131 31.10 23.95 2.72
N SER A 132 30.71 23.97 1.44
CA SER A 132 29.74 24.92 0.88
C SER A 132 28.29 24.40 0.83
N VAL A 133 28.07 23.14 1.20
CA VAL A 133 26.78 22.46 1.05
C VAL A 133 25.81 22.83 2.18
N PRO A 134 24.58 23.30 1.88
CA PRO A 134 23.62 23.68 2.91
C PRO A 134 23.24 22.52 3.85
N GLY A 135 23.60 22.67 5.13
CA GLY A 135 23.31 21.70 6.19
C GLY A 135 24.37 20.61 6.38
N TYR A 136 25.46 20.62 5.61
CA TYR A 136 26.66 19.87 5.95
C TYR A 136 27.45 20.64 7.03
N LEU A 137 28.02 19.94 8.02
CA LEU A 137 28.80 20.55 9.11
C LEU A 137 30.29 20.24 9.02
N ARG A 138 30.64 18.95 8.99
CA ARG A 138 32.01 18.44 8.89
C ARG A 138 31.97 16.96 8.51
N GLU A 139 33.12 16.41 8.13
CA GLU A 139 33.28 14.96 8.05
C GLU A 139 34.70 14.54 8.44
N ASP A 140 34.82 13.37 9.06
CA ASP A 140 36.11 12.75 9.39
C ASP A 140 36.37 11.57 8.45
N LEU A 141 37.59 11.47 7.91
CA LEU A 141 38.07 10.30 7.18
C LEU A 141 38.90 9.40 8.09
N LEU A 142 38.38 8.21 8.40
CA LEU A 142 39.09 7.19 9.16
C LEU A 142 39.61 6.09 8.23
N HIS A 143 40.89 5.74 8.38
CA HIS A 143 41.52 4.61 7.69
C HIS A 143 41.67 3.44 8.66
N GLU A 144 41.19 2.26 8.30
CA GLU A 144 41.39 1.06 9.09
C GLU A 144 42.85 0.57 9.02
N PRO A 145 43.57 0.44 10.15
CA PRO A 145 44.95 -0.02 10.14
C PRO A 145 45.10 -1.42 9.53
N GLY A 146 45.94 -1.52 8.49
CA GLY A 146 46.24 -2.79 7.82
C GLY A 146 45.21 -3.26 6.79
N SER A 147 44.25 -2.42 6.38
CA SER A 147 43.31 -2.72 5.28
C SER A 147 43.26 -1.60 4.23
N ASP A 148 42.55 -1.85 3.12
CA ASP A 148 42.24 -0.86 2.06
C ASP A 148 40.88 -0.15 2.31
N THR A 149 40.29 -0.29 3.51
CA THR A 149 38.96 0.24 3.86
C THR A 149 39.05 1.59 4.60
N PHE A 150 38.19 2.51 4.18
CA PHE A 150 38.02 3.84 4.75
C PHE A 150 36.56 4.07 5.10
N HIS A 151 36.33 4.89 6.11
CA HIS A 151 35.01 5.32 6.54
C HIS A 151 35.01 6.85 6.55
N ILE A 152 34.09 7.46 5.79
CA ILE A 152 33.82 8.90 5.88
C ILE A 152 32.61 9.06 6.80
N PHE A 153 32.83 9.71 7.95
CA PHE A 153 31.80 10.01 8.94
C PHE A 153 31.38 11.46 8.82
N ALA A 154 30.29 11.72 8.09
CA ALA A 154 29.80 13.07 7.80
C ALA A 154 28.68 13.51 8.75
N GLU A 155 28.87 14.64 9.41
CA GLU A 155 27.89 15.31 10.26
C GLU A 155 27.09 16.35 9.47
N TRP A 156 25.77 16.32 9.64
CA TRP A 156 24.80 17.20 8.96
C TRP A 156 23.81 17.77 9.96
N THR A 157 23.34 19.01 9.80
CA THR A 157 22.39 19.67 10.73
C THR A 157 21.04 18.99 10.89
N GLY A 158 20.72 18.00 10.04
CA GLY A 158 19.50 17.20 10.08
C GLY A 158 19.40 16.18 8.94
N ALA A 159 18.57 15.15 9.12
CA ALA A 159 18.34 14.14 8.09
C ALA A 159 17.65 14.68 6.83
N ALA A 160 16.82 15.72 6.98
CA ALA A 160 16.14 16.34 5.85
C ALA A 160 17.14 17.03 4.91
N GLU A 161 18.19 17.64 5.46
CA GLU A 161 19.25 18.33 4.74
C GLU A 161 20.09 17.32 3.94
N PHE A 162 20.56 16.25 4.59
CA PHE A 162 21.24 15.15 3.91
C PHE A 162 20.36 14.45 2.86
N HIS A 163 19.08 14.22 3.16
CA HIS A 163 18.15 13.61 2.20
C HIS A 163 17.89 14.51 0.97
N ARG A 164 17.72 15.83 1.16
CA ARG A 164 17.66 16.78 0.04
C ARG A 164 18.96 16.79 -0.76
N TRP A 165 20.11 16.65 -0.08
CA TRP A 165 21.40 16.58 -0.73
C TRP A 165 21.55 15.34 -1.61
N ILE A 166 21.30 14.12 -1.10
CA ILE A 166 21.42 12.89 -1.90
C ILE A 166 20.34 12.75 -2.98
N ALA A 167 19.19 13.41 -2.82
CA ALA A 167 18.09 13.35 -3.77
C ALA A 167 18.37 14.12 -5.07
N ASN A 168 19.35 15.03 -5.09
CA ASN A 168 19.83 15.64 -6.33
C ASN A 168 20.98 14.81 -6.92
N PRO A 169 20.79 14.11 -8.05
CA PRO A 169 21.84 13.31 -8.69
C PRO A 169 23.01 14.15 -9.24
N ALA A 170 22.89 15.48 -9.32
CA ALA A 170 23.97 16.37 -9.73
C ALA A 170 25.07 16.49 -8.65
N HIS A 171 24.70 16.63 -7.36
CA HIS A 171 25.67 16.84 -6.27
C HIS A 171 26.70 15.69 -6.19
N ALA A 172 26.29 14.45 -6.45
CA ALA A 172 27.17 13.28 -6.47
C ALA A 172 28.27 13.35 -7.55
N ARG A 173 28.12 14.18 -8.58
CA ARG A 173 29.14 14.44 -9.62
C ARG A 173 29.88 15.75 -9.39
N GLU A 174 29.17 16.79 -8.95
CA GLU A 174 29.70 18.15 -8.83
C GLU A 174 30.58 18.31 -7.60
N GLU A 175 30.18 17.72 -6.47
CA GLU A 175 30.84 17.90 -5.17
C GLU A 175 31.72 16.71 -4.81
N ALA A 176 31.21 15.49 -4.92
CA ALA A 176 31.99 14.27 -4.68
C ALA A 176 32.89 13.84 -5.87
N GLY A 177 32.86 14.56 -6.99
CA GLY A 177 33.47 14.19 -8.28
C GLY A 177 34.89 13.60 -8.21
N PRO A 178 35.86 14.22 -7.51
CA PRO A 178 37.24 13.71 -7.40
C PRO A 178 37.41 12.33 -6.73
N ILE A 179 36.40 11.83 -6.00
CA ILE A 179 36.41 10.48 -5.40
C ILE A 179 35.20 9.63 -5.82
N ALA A 180 34.32 10.15 -6.68
CA ALA A 180 32.99 9.58 -6.95
C ALA A 180 33.03 8.12 -7.44
N GLU A 181 34.13 7.69 -8.07
CA GLU A 181 34.33 6.30 -8.49
C GLU A 181 34.55 5.32 -7.33
N PHE A 182 35.18 5.75 -6.23
CA PHE A 182 35.31 4.96 -5.00
C PHE A 182 33.98 4.87 -4.24
N LEU A 183 33.05 5.79 -4.53
CA LEU A 183 31.70 5.86 -3.97
C LEU A 183 30.66 4.98 -4.70
N LEU A 184 31.05 4.24 -5.74
CA LEU A 184 30.12 3.44 -6.57
C LEU A 184 29.58 2.15 -5.90
N ARG A 185 29.90 1.89 -4.62
CA ARG A 185 29.46 0.69 -3.86
C ARG A 185 28.84 0.98 -2.48
N ILE A 186 28.57 2.24 -2.15
CA ILE A 186 28.20 2.63 -0.78
C ILE A 186 26.85 2.05 -0.35
N ARG A 187 26.80 1.48 0.86
CA ARG A 187 25.58 1.37 1.67
C ARG A 187 25.49 2.55 2.62
N ARG A 188 24.77 3.62 2.25
CA ARG A 188 24.67 4.84 3.07
C ARG A 188 23.84 4.53 4.31
N ARG A 189 24.40 4.80 5.50
CA ARG A 189 23.73 4.56 6.80
C ARG A 189 23.49 5.90 7.50
N LEU A 190 22.24 6.13 7.91
CA LEU A 190 21.78 7.40 8.48
C LEU A 190 21.50 7.24 9.98
N PHE A 191 22.12 8.08 10.80
CA PHE A 191 22.01 8.06 12.26
C PHE A 191 21.45 9.39 12.77
N HIS A 192 20.35 9.38 13.53
CA HIS A 192 19.67 10.60 13.99
C HIS A 192 20.01 10.92 15.45
N GLY A 193 20.49 12.14 15.73
CA GLY A 193 20.55 12.69 17.08
C GLY A 193 19.18 13.23 17.55
N VAL A 194 18.85 13.00 18.83
CA VAL A 194 17.71 13.60 19.52
C VAL A 194 18.18 14.04 20.90
N ALA A 195 18.02 15.31 21.23
CA ALA A 195 18.34 15.86 22.55
C ALA A 195 17.12 15.82 23.48
N ALA A 196 17.36 15.60 24.77
CA ALA A 196 16.40 15.84 25.86
C ALA A 196 17.12 16.55 27.02
N SER A 197 16.48 17.55 27.61
CA SER A 197 17.09 18.45 28.62
C SER A 197 16.85 17.99 30.06
N ALA A 198 17.61 18.56 31.01
CA ALA A 198 17.37 18.40 32.44
C ALA A 198 16.97 19.73 33.15
N ASP A 199 15.76 19.73 33.68
CA ASP A 199 15.21 20.34 34.91
C ASP A 199 15.41 21.81 35.37
N VAL A 200 14.28 22.54 35.27
CA VAL A 200 13.51 23.20 36.35
C VAL A 200 14.22 23.92 37.52
N ALA A 201 13.99 25.24 37.61
CA ALA A 201 13.69 25.94 38.88
C ALA A 201 12.97 27.30 38.65
N GLY A 202 11.80 27.52 39.27
CA GLY A 202 11.17 28.86 39.34
C GLY A 202 9.63 28.85 39.31
N ALA A 203 8.99 29.40 40.35
CA ALA A 203 7.53 29.40 40.52
C ALA A 203 6.86 30.69 40.00
N ASP A 204 5.60 30.62 39.56
CA ASP A 204 4.47 31.27 40.26
C ASP A 204 3.11 30.67 39.83
N ARG A 205 2.02 31.13 40.46
CA ARG A 205 0.74 30.44 40.62
C ARG A 205 -0.34 30.84 39.61
N GLY A 206 -1.21 29.88 39.29
CA GLY A 206 -2.65 30.13 39.34
C GLY A 206 -3.42 30.25 38.01
N ARG A 207 -3.59 29.14 37.28
CA ARG A 207 -4.77 28.91 36.44
C ARG A 207 -4.96 27.42 36.17
N THR A 208 -6.20 26.92 36.27
CA THR A 208 -6.54 25.51 35.98
C THR A 208 -6.77 25.31 34.47
N PRO A 209 -6.14 24.30 33.84
CA PRO A 209 -6.55 23.80 32.53
C PRO A 209 -7.13 22.37 32.61
N SER A 210 -7.91 22.02 31.59
CA SER A 210 -8.43 20.68 31.31
C SER A 210 -7.33 19.69 30.91
N LYS A 211 -7.59 18.38 31.03
CA LYS A 211 -6.71 17.31 30.54
C LYS A 211 -6.33 17.52 29.06
N GLU A 212 -5.09 17.93 28.81
CA GLU A 212 -4.42 17.64 27.54
C GLU A 212 -4.01 16.16 27.55
N SER A 213 -4.18 15.49 26.41
CA SER A 213 -3.63 14.15 26.19
C SER A 213 -2.32 14.33 25.45
N ASP A 214 -1.22 13.87 26.03
CA ASP A 214 0.10 13.97 25.39
C ASP A 214 0.08 13.22 24.07
N VAL A 215 0.23 13.94 22.96
CA VAL A 215 0.35 13.36 21.63
C VAL A 215 1.76 12.80 21.48
N HIS A 216 1.89 11.49 21.31
CA HIS A 216 3.18 10.82 21.25
C HIS A 216 3.79 10.78 19.83
N THR A 217 2.97 10.69 18.78
CA THR A 217 3.44 10.80 17.38
C THR A 217 2.45 11.51 16.44
N THR A 218 2.93 11.95 15.27
CA THR A 218 2.14 12.58 14.20
C THR A 218 2.30 11.84 12.87
N THR A 219 1.31 11.97 11.98
CA THR A 219 1.36 11.46 10.58
C THR A 219 0.38 12.24 9.70
N ASP A 220 0.44 12.15 8.36
CA ASP A 220 -0.66 12.70 7.53
C ASP A 220 -1.91 11.80 7.60
N VAL A 221 -1.75 10.47 7.50
CA VAL A 221 -2.87 9.52 7.47
C VAL A 221 -2.63 8.30 8.37
N LEU A 222 -3.55 8.06 9.31
CA LEU A 222 -3.60 6.81 10.08
C LEU A 222 -4.51 5.81 9.37
N ILE A 223 -4.02 4.61 9.10
CA ILE A 223 -4.78 3.50 8.50
C ILE A 223 -4.86 2.38 9.54
N VAL A 224 -6.08 1.89 9.78
CA VAL A 224 -6.36 0.89 10.82
C VAL A 224 -6.82 -0.39 10.15
N GLY A 225 -6.08 -1.49 10.35
CA GLY A 225 -6.28 -2.79 9.70
C GLY A 225 -5.36 -2.98 8.50
N ALA A 226 -4.48 -3.99 8.54
CA ALA A 226 -3.51 -4.30 7.49
C ALA A 226 -3.93 -5.51 6.62
N GLY A 227 -5.23 -5.68 6.39
CA GLY A 227 -5.76 -6.54 5.33
C GLY A 227 -5.62 -5.91 3.93
N PRO A 228 -6.13 -6.54 2.86
CA PRO A 228 -5.94 -6.09 1.48
C PRO A 228 -6.36 -4.63 1.23
N THR A 229 -7.50 -4.20 1.77
CA THR A 229 -7.98 -2.81 1.72
C THR A 229 -6.95 -1.81 2.28
N GLY A 230 -6.49 -2.03 3.51
CA GLY A 230 -5.58 -1.10 4.20
C GLY A 230 -4.17 -1.11 3.61
N LEU A 231 -3.70 -2.27 3.15
CA LEU A 231 -2.44 -2.38 2.41
C LEU A 231 -2.52 -1.65 1.06
N THR A 232 -3.61 -1.79 0.30
CA THR A 232 -3.84 -1.03 -0.93
C THR A 232 -3.85 0.48 -0.66
N ALA A 233 -4.56 0.94 0.39
CA ALA A 233 -4.60 2.35 0.76
C ALA A 233 -3.20 2.89 1.11
N ALA A 234 -2.43 2.13 1.90
CA ALA A 234 -1.06 2.48 2.27
C ALA A 234 -0.12 2.55 1.06
N ILE A 235 -0.22 1.59 0.13
CA ILE A 235 0.56 1.60 -1.13
C ILE A 235 0.21 2.85 -1.96
N GLU A 236 -1.07 3.17 -2.12
CA GLU A 236 -1.48 4.32 -2.93
C GLU A 236 -1.11 5.68 -2.32
N LEU A 237 -1.14 5.80 -0.99
CA LEU A 237 -0.66 6.98 -0.28
C LEU A 237 0.87 7.10 -0.36
N ALA A 238 1.61 6.00 -0.14
CA ALA A 238 3.07 5.98 -0.23
C ALA A 238 3.60 6.20 -1.67
N ARG A 239 2.93 5.66 -2.70
CA ARG A 239 3.19 6.00 -4.13
C ARG A 239 3.00 7.48 -4.42
N ARG A 240 2.17 8.16 -3.62
CA ARG A 240 1.92 9.61 -3.66
C ARG A 240 2.78 10.38 -2.65
N GLY A 241 3.75 9.76 -1.97
CA GLY A 241 4.61 10.43 -1.00
C GLY A 241 3.84 11.11 0.14
N VAL A 242 2.67 10.58 0.49
CA VAL A 242 1.91 10.97 1.68
C VAL A 242 2.42 10.12 2.84
N ASP A 243 2.76 10.76 3.96
CA ASP A 243 3.16 10.01 5.15
C ASP A 243 1.95 9.25 5.71
N CYS A 244 2.10 7.94 5.93
CA CYS A 244 1.02 7.14 6.47
C CYS A 244 1.51 6.08 7.45
N ARG A 245 0.77 5.97 8.55
CA ARG A 245 0.97 4.95 9.57
C ARG A 245 -0.11 3.90 9.44
N LEU A 246 0.27 2.68 9.07
CA LEU A 246 -0.61 1.52 9.02
C LEU A 246 -0.48 0.71 10.32
N VAL A 247 -1.58 0.50 11.05
CA VAL A 247 -1.63 -0.29 12.29
C VAL A 247 -2.49 -1.55 12.13
N GLU A 248 -2.16 -2.59 12.87
CA GLU A 248 -2.83 -3.90 12.81
C GLU A 248 -2.78 -4.59 14.18
N GLN A 249 -3.95 -4.98 14.70
CA GLN A 249 -4.07 -5.60 16.03
C GLN A 249 -3.38 -6.97 16.10
N ARG A 250 -3.37 -7.74 15.00
CA ARG A 250 -2.71 -9.06 14.95
C ARG A 250 -1.19 -8.91 14.97
N ALA A 251 -0.56 -9.46 16.01
CA ALA A 251 0.89 -9.44 16.20
C ALA A 251 1.67 -10.10 15.05
N THR A 252 1.11 -11.14 14.42
CA THR A 252 1.67 -11.83 13.26
C THR A 252 0.72 -11.74 12.06
N PRO A 253 1.23 -11.78 10.81
CA PRO A 253 0.39 -12.04 9.64
C PRO A 253 -0.34 -13.40 9.76
N PRO A 254 -1.52 -13.58 9.15
CA PRO A 254 -2.16 -14.88 9.04
C PRO A 254 -1.25 -15.88 8.32
N ALA A 255 -0.90 -16.99 8.99
CA ALA A 255 -0.07 -18.05 8.40
C ALA A 255 -0.86 -19.02 7.51
N HIS A 256 -2.18 -19.10 7.73
CA HIS A 256 -3.13 -19.94 7.01
C HIS A 256 -4.38 -19.16 6.64
N ALA A 257 -5.18 -19.74 5.75
CA ALA A 257 -6.29 -19.15 5.03
C ALA A 257 -7.20 -18.17 5.81
N ASP A 258 -7.32 -16.95 5.27
CA ASP A 258 -8.51 -16.12 5.41
C ASP A 258 -9.56 -16.50 4.34
N LYS A 259 -10.78 -15.95 4.48
CA LYS A 259 -11.99 -16.33 3.72
C LYS A 259 -11.90 -16.08 2.20
N ALA A 260 -11.09 -15.13 1.73
CA ALA A 260 -11.05 -14.73 0.31
C ALA A 260 -10.00 -15.50 -0.52
N ILE A 261 -10.35 -15.75 -1.80
CA ILE A 261 -9.50 -16.39 -2.83
C ILE A 261 -9.64 -15.69 -4.20
N GLY A 262 -10.88 -15.42 -4.64
CA GLY A 262 -11.11 -14.88 -5.99
C GLY A 262 -10.59 -13.46 -6.13
N VAL A 263 -9.73 -13.22 -7.11
CA VAL A 263 -9.22 -11.92 -7.53
C VAL A 263 -9.81 -11.60 -8.90
N HIS A 264 -10.62 -10.53 -8.96
CA HIS A 264 -11.34 -10.16 -10.17
C HIS A 264 -10.41 -9.62 -11.25
N CYS A 265 -10.88 -9.69 -12.50
CA CYS A 265 -10.21 -9.11 -13.67
C CYS A 265 -9.83 -7.64 -13.42
N ARG A 266 -10.75 -6.83 -12.87
CA ARG A 266 -10.49 -5.43 -12.52
C ARG A 266 -9.38 -5.26 -11.48
N THR A 267 -9.35 -6.10 -10.45
CA THR A 267 -8.30 -6.05 -9.40
C THR A 267 -6.92 -6.38 -9.95
N MET A 268 -6.81 -7.28 -10.94
CA MET A 268 -5.56 -7.54 -11.64
C MET A 268 -5.04 -6.30 -12.40
N GLU A 269 -5.94 -5.48 -12.97
CA GLU A 269 -5.57 -4.19 -13.58
C GLU A 269 -5.06 -3.19 -12.54
N LEU A 270 -5.68 -3.11 -11.37
CA LEU A 270 -5.20 -2.24 -10.29
C LEU A 270 -3.81 -2.69 -9.81
N TRP A 271 -3.58 -4.00 -9.72
CA TRP A 271 -2.27 -4.56 -9.38
C TRP A 271 -1.23 -4.40 -10.49
N GLU A 272 -1.63 -4.24 -11.76
CA GLU A 272 -0.73 -3.83 -12.85
C GLU A 272 -0.21 -2.42 -12.58
N GLU A 273 -1.10 -1.50 -12.20
CA GLU A 273 -0.73 -0.12 -11.85
C GLU A 273 0.06 -0.01 -10.54
N GLN A 274 -0.25 -0.83 -9.53
CA GLN A 274 0.55 -0.89 -8.29
C GLN A 274 1.94 -1.52 -8.52
N GLY A 275 2.12 -2.30 -9.59
CA GLY A 275 3.35 -3.03 -9.89
C GLY A 275 3.51 -4.29 -9.04
N VAL A 276 2.41 -5.06 -8.86
CA VAL A 276 2.38 -6.35 -8.15
C VAL A 276 1.66 -7.47 -8.93
N VAL A 277 1.12 -7.17 -10.12
CA VAL A 277 0.37 -8.15 -10.93
C VAL A 277 1.20 -9.36 -11.30
N ARG A 278 2.51 -9.20 -11.52
CA ARG A 278 3.40 -10.32 -11.86
C ARG A 278 3.51 -11.27 -10.68
N GLU A 279 3.79 -10.75 -9.50
CA GLU A 279 3.90 -11.49 -8.26
C GLU A 279 2.58 -12.22 -7.95
N ALA A 280 1.43 -11.61 -8.23
CA ALA A 280 0.12 -12.25 -8.13
C ALA A 280 -0.05 -13.40 -9.15
N MET A 281 0.28 -13.20 -10.43
CA MET A 281 0.24 -14.25 -11.46
C MET A 281 1.18 -15.42 -11.15
N ASP A 282 2.40 -15.14 -10.70
CA ASP A 282 3.41 -16.14 -10.31
C ASP A 282 3.03 -16.87 -8.99
N ALA A 283 2.14 -16.28 -8.17
CA ALA A 283 1.65 -16.85 -6.91
C ALA A 283 0.35 -17.66 -7.03
N GLY A 284 -0.59 -17.22 -7.86
CA GLY A 284 -1.97 -17.72 -7.93
C GLY A 284 -2.22 -18.91 -8.86
N THR A 285 -3.49 -19.09 -9.24
CA THR A 285 -3.95 -20.12 -10.18
C THR A 285 -5.11 -19.55 -11.00
N TRP A 286 -5.04 -19.64 -12.33
CA TRP A 286 -6.07 -19.09 -13.20
C TRP A 286 -7.37 -19.88 -13.12
N LEU A 287 -8.49 -19.17 -13.03
CA LEU A 287 -9.82 -19.75 -13.06
C LEU A 287 -10.36 -19.65 -14.50
N THR A 288 -10.46 -20.78 -15.19
CA THR A 288 -10.79 -20.86 -16.62
C THR A 288 -12.30 -20.87 -16.89
N GLY A 289 -13.13 -21.08 -15.85
CA GLY A 289 -14.58 -21.11 -15.98
C GLY A 289 -15.29 -21.53 -14.71
N ASN A 290 -16.60 -21.71 -14.81
CA ASN A 290 -17.41 -22.35 -13.78
C ASN A 290 -18.32 -23.45 -14.35
N MET A 291 -18.61 -24.44 -13.50
CA MET A 291 -19.57 -25.49 -13.77
C MET A 291 -20.56 -25.60 -12.61
N VAL A 292 -21.83 -25.80 -12.93
CA VAL A 292 -22.91 -26.01 -11.95
C VAL A 292 -23.57 -27.34 -12.24
N PHE A 293 -23.67 -28.15 -11.19
CA PHE A 293 -24.36 -29.43 -11.16
C PHE A 293 -25.55 -29.31 -10.20
N VAL A 294 -26.73 -29.78 -10.61
CA VAL A 294 -27.92 -29.88 -9.75
C VAL A 294 -28.36 -31.33 -9.75
N ASN A 295 -28.49 -31.92 -8.56
CA ASN A 295 -28.88 -33.33 -8.39
C ASN A 295 -28.03 -34.29 -9.28
N GLY A 296 -26.72 -34.06 -9.32
CA GLY A 296 -25.75 -34.84 -10.10
C GLY A 296 -25.68 -34.56 -11.61
N HIS A 297 -26.54 -33.70 -12.15
CA HIS A 297 -26.59 -33.37 -13.58
C HIS A 297 -25.96 -32.00 -13.85
N GLU A 298 -25.09 -31.90 -14.86
CA GLU A 298 -24.54 -30.60 -15.31
C GLU A 298 -25.68 -29.73 -15.87
N THR A 299 -25.93 -28.58 -15.24
CA THR A 299 -26.95 -27.62 -15.68
C THR A 299 -26.36 -26.39 -16.35
N HIS A 300 -25.16 -25.97 -15.94
CA HIS A 300 -24.48 -24.80 -16.51
C HIS A 300 -22.97 -25.04 -16.63
N ARG A 301 -22.39 -24.59 -17.73
CA ARG A 301 -20.94 -24.48 -17.95
C ARG A 301 -20.66 -23.17 -18.66
N MET A 302 -19.74 -22.39 -18.12
CA MET A 302 -19.31 -21.12 -18.72
C MET A 302 -17.79 -21.04 -18.68
N SER A 303 -17.18 -20.70 -19.82
CA SER A 303 -15.78 -20.30 -19.87
C SER A 303 -15.62 -18.85 -19.42
N TRP A 304 -14.56 -18.58 -18.68
CA TRP A 304 -14.12 -17.24 -18.29
C TRP A 304 -12.91 -16.75 -19.12
N GLU A 305 -12.51 -17.53 -20.12
CA GLU A 305 -11.55 -17.13 -21.14
C GLU A 305 -12.20 -16.12 -22.11
N LEU A 306 -12.07 -14.83 -21.79
CA LEU A 306 -12.58 -13.71 -22.59
C LEU A 306 -11.39 -12.94 -23.21
N PRO A 307 -11.04 -13.16 -24.49
CA PRO A 307 -9.86 -12.57 -25.14
C PRO A 307 -9.82 -11.04 -25.18
N GLU A 308 -10.96 -10.38 -24.99
CA GLU A 308 -11.07 -8.92 -24.89
C GLU A 308 -10.67 -8.34 -23.52
N LEU A 309 -10.56 -9.17 -22.48
CA LEU A 309 -10.10 -8.76 -21.15
C LEU A 309 -8.57 -8.90 -21.04
N PRO A 310 -7.86 -7.92 -20.45
CA PRO A 310 -6.41 -8.01 -20.29
C PRO A 310 -5.98 -9.05 -19.24
N TYR A 311 -6.88 -9.42 -18.32
CA TYR A 311 -6.65 -10.42 -17.29
C TYR A 311 -7.89 -11.29 -17.07
N ALA A 312 -7.68 -12.58 -16.82
CA ALA A 312 -8.71 -13.51 -16.37
C ALA A 312 -8.90 -13.44 -14.84
N HIS A 313 -9.90 -14.17 -14.33
CA HIS A 313 -10.11 -14.35 -12.89
C HIS A 313 -8.97 -15.21 -12.30
N LEU A 314 -8.31 -14.72 -11.25
CA LEU A 314 -7.23 -15.43 -10.58
C LEU A 314 -7.68 -15.93 -9.20
N GLY A 315 -7.40 -17.19 -8.87
CA GLY A 315 -7.47 -17.72 -7.52
C GLY A 315 -6.16 -17.45 -6.77
N LEU A 316 -6.19 -16.58 -5.77
CA LEU A 316 -5.05 -16.23 -4.92
C LEU A 316 -5.51 -16.12 -3.46
N PRO A 317 -5.05 -17.01 -2.55
CA PRO A 317 -5.41 -16.93 -1.14
C PRO A 317 -5.06 -15.57 -0.52
N GLN A 318 -5.95 -15.03 0.30
CA GLN A 318 -5.74 -13.71 0.92
C GLN A 318 -4.42 -13.56 1.67
N TYR A 319 -3.87 -14.61 2.30
CA TYR A 319 -2.56 -14.52 2.97
C TYR A 319 -1.40 -14.27 1.98
N GLU A 320 -1.49 -14.79 0.75
CA GLU A 320 -0.54 -14.46 -0.33
C GLU A 320 -0.76 -13.03 -0.83
N THR A 321 -2.01 -12.60 -0.98
CA THR A 321 -2.36 -11.20 -1.30
C THR A 321 -1.78 -10.23 -0.28
N GLU A 322 -1.98 -10.48 1.02
CA GLU A 322 -1.41 -9.66 2.10
C GLU A 322 0.11 -9.71 2.13
N ARG A 323 0.74 -10.85 1.85
CA ARG A 323 2.20 -10.99 1.72
C ARG A 323 2.74 -10.12 0.58
N ILE A 324 2.18 -10.26 -0.63
CA ILE A 324 2.59 -9.51 -1.83
C ILE A 324 2.41 -8.01 -1.63
N LEU A 325 1.26 -7.56 -1.10
CA LEU A 325 1.02 -6.15 -0.83
C LEU A 325 1.90 -5.62 0.32
N THR A 326 2.19 -6.42 1.35
CA THR A 326 3.13 -6.03 2.43
C THR A 326 4.57 -5.90 1.91
N GLU A 327 5.03 -6.82 1.05
CA GLU A 327 6.32 -6.73 0.37
C GLU A 327 6.40 -5.49 -0.50
N ARG A 328 5.35 -5.21 -1.29
CA ARG A 328 5.26 -3.99 -2.10
C ARG A 328 5.31 -2.73 -1.26
N LEU A 329 4.53 -2.66 -0.18
CA LEU A 329 4.51 -1.51 0.73
C LEU A 329 5.90 -1.27 1.35
N ALA A 330 6.63 -2.33 1.69
CA ALA A 330 8.00 -2.25 2.19
C ALA A 330 8.99 -1.67 1.16
N THR A 331 8.78 -1.88 -0.15
CA THR A 331 9.59 -1.20 -1.19
C THR A 331 9.38 0.32 -1.24
N LEU A 332 8.28 0.81 -0.67
CA LEU A 332 7.94 2.22 -0.55
C LEU A 332 8.33 2.82 0.82
N GLY A 333 9.06 2.07 1.65
CA GLY A 333 9.56 2.51 2.96
C GLY A 333 8.59 2.36 4.13
N VAL A 334 7.35 1.93 3.90
CA VAL A 334 6.31 1.78 4.92
C VAL A 334 6.18 0.31 5.35
N ARG A 335 5.91 0.05 6.64
CA ARG A 335 5.62 -1.29 7.17
C ARG A 335 4.46 -1.25 8.17
N PRO A 336 3.55 -2.25 8.18
CA PRO A 336 2.49 -2.33 9.17
C PRO A 336 3.05 -2.41 10.61
N ARG A 337 2.50 -1.63 11.53
CA ARG A 337 2.72 -1.74 12.97
C ARG A 337 1.76 -2.78 13.54
N ARG A 338 2.27 -4.00 13.73
CA ARG A 338 1.52 -5.17 14.20
C ARG A 338 1.49 -5.26 15.72
N GLY A 339 0.45 -5.89 16.25
CA GLY A 339 0.18 -5.90 17.69
C GLY A 339 -0.35 -4.55 18.19
N THR A 340 -0.98 -3.76 17.31
CA THR A 340 -1.42 -2.39 17.60
C THR A 340 -2.89 -2.19 17.24
N ALA A 341 -3.74 -1.97 18.24
CA ALA A 341 -5.18 -1.81 18.08
C ALA A 341 -5.59 -0.35 18.28
N LEU A 342 -6.57 0.14 17.50
CA LEU A 342 -7.23 1.42 17.78
C LEU A 342 -8.26 1.21 18.89
N THR A 343 -8.16 2.00 19.97
CA THR A 343 -9.10 1.92 21.11
C THR A 343 -10.07 3.10 21.18
N ALA A 344 -9.64 4.29 20.75
CA ALA A 344 -10.47 5.49 20.70
C ALA A 344 -9.96 6.49 19.66
N PHE A 345 -10.79 7.45 19.27
CA PHE A 345 -10.31 8.70 18.65
C PHE A 345 -11.31 9.84 18.88
N THR A 346 -10.81 11.07 18.72
CA THR A 346 -11.61 12.29 18.55
C THR A 346 -11.15 13.00 17.28
N GLN A 347 -11.96 13.92 16.76
CA GLN A 347 -11.61 14.71 15.58
C GLN A 347 -12.09 16.16 15.72
N ASP A 348 -11.41 17.05 15.01
CA ASP A 348 -11.67 18.48 14.94
C ASP A 348 -11.48 18.98 13.50
N ASP A 349 -11.52 20.31 13.31
CA ASP A 349 -11.43 20.93 11.99
C ASP A 349 -10.08 20.69 11.29
N ASP A 350 -9.01 20.32 12.00
CA ASP A 350 -7.65 20.15 11.49
C ASP A 350 -7.18 18.68 11.39
N GLY A 351 -7.73 17.77 12.20
CA GLY A 351 -7.26 16.38 12.25
C GLY A 351 -8.07 15.42 13.12
N VAL A 352 -7.47 14.25 13.34
CA VAL A 352 -7.98 13.15 14.16
C VAL A 352 -6.90 12.80 15.19
N THR A 353 -7.25 12.81 16.47
CA THR A 353 -6.39 12.34 17.56
C THR A 353 -6.85 10.95 17.96
N ALA A 354 -6.03 9.94 17.70
CA ALA A 354 -6.33 8.53 17.91
C ALA A 354 -5.51 7.95 19.05
N THR A 355 -6.13 7.10 19.86
CA THR A 355 -5.49 6.33 20.93
C THR A 355 -5.31 4.89 20.44
N LEU A 356 -4.09 4.38 20.56
CA LEU A 356 -3.68 3.05 20.16
C LEU A 356 -3.23 2.26 21.40
N ASP A 357 -3.69 1.03 21.53
CA ASP A 357 -3.04 0.04 22.40
C ASP A 357 -1.89 -0.61 21.63
N THR A 358 -0.69 -0.65 22.20
CA THR A 358 0.54 -1.14 21.55
C THR A 358 1.31 -2.10 22.47
N PRO A 359 2.27 -2.90 21.96
CA PRO A 359 3.08 -3.77 22.81
C PRO A 359 3.97 -3.01 23.80
N GLY A 360 4.14 -1.69 23.63
CA GLY A 360 4.83 -0.79 24.55
C GLY A 360 3.90 -0.02 25.51
N GLY A 361 2.59 -0.27 25.48
CA GLY A 361 1.56 0.49 26.19
C GLY A 361 0.74 1.41 25.27
N GLU A 362 -0.08 2.26 25.86
CA GLU A 362 -0.95 3.19 25.15
C GLU A 362 -0.13 4.26 24.39
N GLU A 363 -0.51 4.54 23.13
CA GLU A 363 0.10 5.58 22.31
C GLU A 363 -0.97 6.52 21.70
N THR A 364 -0.78 7.83 21.79
CA THR A 364 -1.62 8.83 21.12
C THR A 364 -0.99 9.29 19.81
N VAL A 365 -1.72 9.20 18.70
CA VAL A 365 -1.29 9.59 17.35
C VAL A 365 -2.20 10.69 16.81
N ARG A 366 -1.60 11.79 16.31
CA ARG A 366 -2.33 12.84 15.59
C ARG A 366 -2.17 12.68 14.07
N ALA A 367 -3.28 12.49 13.36
CA ALA A 367 -3.34 12.38 11.90
C ALA A 367 -4.20 13.51 11.29
N LYS A 368 -4.02 13.84 10.00
CA LYS A 368 -4.95 14.74 9.27
C LYS A 368 -6.23 14.01 8.86
N TYR A 369 -6.13 12.70 8.62
CA TYR A 369 -7.23 11.80 8.25
C TYR A 369 -7.05 10.41 8.85
N LEU A 370 -8.15 9.69 9.08
CA LEU A 370 -8.17 8.30 9.53
C LEU A 370 -8.93 7.42 8.53
N LEU A 371 -8.34 6.27 8.17
CA LEU A 371 -8.90 5.27 7.26
C LEU A 371 -9.16 3.96 8.01
N GLY A 372 -10.44 3.65 8.25
CA GLY A 372 -10.90 2.38 8.79
C GLY A 372 -10.94 1.29 7.73
N CYS A 373 -10.00 0.37 7.81
CA CYS A 373 -9.85 -0.81 6.95
C CYS A 373 -9.81 -2.10 7.80
N ASP A 374 -10.36 -2.02 9.02
CA ASP A 374 -10.31 -2.96 10.14
C ASP A 374 -11.43 -4.03 10.10
N GLY A 375 -12.03 -4.20 8.92
CA GLY A 375 -12.84 -5.35 8.56
C GLY A 375 -14.21 -5.45 9.26
N ALA A 376 -14.75 -6.66 9.32
CA ALA A 376 -16.14 -6.87 9.73
C ALA A 376 -16.43 -6.43 11.18
N HIS A 377 -15.42 -6.43 12.05
CA HIS A 377 -15.50 -5.97 13.44
C HIS A 377 -14.88 -4.58 13.64
N SER A 378 -14.91 -3.74 12.60
CA SER A 378 -14.34 -2.39 12.59
C SER A 378 -14.71 -1.57 13.83
N ALA A 379 -13.68 -1.26 14.63
CA ALA A 379 -13.72 -0.33 15.73
C ALA A 379 -13.92 1.10 15.21
N VAL A 380 -13.37 1.44 14.03
CA VAL A 380 -13.58 2.75 13.41
C VAL A 380 -15.06 2.99 13.11
N ARG A 381 -15.76 2.00 12.54
CA ARG A 381 -17.21 2.08 12.28
C ARG A 381 -18.01 2.27 13.58
N GLU A 382 -17.67 1.51 14.63
CA GLU A 382 -18.35 1.54 15.92
C GLU A 382 -18.15 2.89 16.65
N LEU A 383 -16.90 3.36 16.73
CA LEU A 383 -16.54 4.65 17.35
C LEU A 383 -17.12 5.86 16.60
N LEU A 384 -17.35 5.76 15.28
CA LEU A 384 -18.09 6.76 14.51
C LEU A 384 -19.63 6.70 14.72
N GLY A 385 -20.14 5.66 15.38
CA GLY A 385 -21.60 5.45 15.51
C GLY A 385 -22.29 5.17 14.18
N LEU A 386 -21.57 4.62 13.18
CA LEU A 386 -22.15 4.25 11.89
C LEU A 386 -23.05 3.02 12.04
N THR A 387 -24.18 3.03 11.34
CA THR A 387 -25.20 1.97 11.45
C THR A 387 -25.41 1.28 10.11
N PHE A 388 -25.79 0.00 10.12
CA PHE A 388 -26.13 -0.70 8.87
C PHE A 388 -27.50 -0.23 8.35
N ALA A 389 -27.52 0.42 7.19
CA ALA A 389 -28.72 0.86 6.50
C ALA A 389 -29.61 -0.35 6.15
N GLY A 390 -30.88 -0.30 6.56
CA GLY A 390 -31.80 -1.46 6.45
C GLY A 390 -31.56 -2.56 7.51
N GLY A 391 -30.59 -2.40 8.40
CA GLY A 391 -30.20 -3.40 9.40
C GLY A 391 -29.13 -4.38 8.91
N LEU A 392 -28.46 -5.05 9.85
CA LEU A 392 -27.51 -6.11 9.54
C LEU A 392 -28.25 -7.43 9.32
N GLY A 393 -28.45 -7.80 8.07
CA GLY A 393 -29.04 -9.08 7.70
C GLY A 393 -28.09 -10.24 7.97
N ARG A 394 -28.65 -11.42 8.29
CA ARG A 394 -27.89 -12.62 8.64
C ARG A 394 -28.58 -13.85 8.06
N PHE A 395 -27.81 -14.71 7.43
CA PHE A 395 -28.32 -16.00 6.98
C PHE A 395 -28.64 -16.86 8.21
N PRO A 396 -29.75 -17.61 8.23
CA PRO A 396 -30.02 -18.55 9.32
C PRO A 396 -29.04 -19.74 9.28
N GLN A 397 -28.42 -20.03 8.13
CA GLN A 397 -27.45 -21.10 7.98
C GLN A 397 -26.04 -20.71 8.47
N LEU A 398 -25.37 -21.67 9.12
CA LEU A 398 -23.93 -21.71 9.27
C LEU A 398 -23.28 -22.36 8.03
N PHE A 399 -22.08 -21.91 7.69
CA PHE A 399 -21.29 -22.38 6.56
C PHE A 399 -19.93 -22.88 7.03
N MET A 400 -19.41 -23.90 6.35
CA MET A 400 -18.11 -24.52 6.56
C MET A 400 -17.19 -24.17 5.38
N LEU A 401 -15.96 -23.77 5.67
CA LEU A 401 -14.84 -23.76 4.72
C LEU A 401 -13.84 -24.84 5.09
N ALA A 402 -13.15 -25.41 4.09
CA ALA A 402 -12.01 -26.29 4.28
C ALA A 402 -11.03 -26.24 3.09
N ASP A 403 -9.73 -26.23 3.35
CA ASP A 403 -8.68 -26.48 2.36
C ASP A 403 -8.29 -27.97 2.42
N VAL A 404 -8.57 -28.71 1.36
CA VAL A 404 -8.29 -30.16 1.23
C VAL A 404 -7.72 -30.48 -0.14
N ASP A 405 -7.07 -31.64 -0.23
CA ASP A 405 -6.70 -32.25 -1.51
C ASP A 405 -7.84 -33.23 -1.91
N VAL A 406 -8.35 -33.15 -3.14
CA VAL A 406 -9.55 -33.85 -3.63
C VAL A 406 -9.23 -34.75 -4.84
N ASP A 407 -9.50 -36.04 -4.70
CA ASP A 407 -9.34 -37.07 -5.72
C ASP A 407 -10.65 -37.25 -6.51
N TRP A 408 -10.62 -36.90 -7.81
CA TRP A 408 -11.74 -36.93 -8.75
C TRP A 408 -11.31 -36.69 -10.22
N ASP A 409 -12.19 -37.00 -11.18
CA ASP A 409 -11.99 -36.76 -12.62
C ASP A 409 -12.61 -35.43 -13.12
N MET A 410 -12.66 -34.40 -12.27
CA MET A 410 -13.25 -33.10 -12.63
C MET A 410 -12.28 -32.19 -13.42
N PRO A 411 -12.75 -31.31 -14.31
CA PRO A 411 -11.87 -30.41 -15.06
C PRO A 411 -11.08 -29.42 -14.19
N ASP A 412 -9.77 -29.34 -14.44
CA ASP A 412 -8.88 -28.35 -13.83
C ASP A 412 -9.30 -26.90 -14.12
N GLY A 413 -8.90 -25.99 -13.23
CA GLY A 413 -9.12 -24.54 -13.39
C GLY A 413 -10.57 -24.07 -13.23
N HIS A 414 -11.55 -24.96 -13.12
CA HIS A 414 -12.96 -24.60 -13.00
C HIS A 414 -13.39 -24.39 -11.55
N LEU A 415 -14.18 -23.35 -11.30
CA LEU A 415 -14.98 -23.25 -10.07
C LEU A 415 -16.18 -24.18 -10.19
N LEU A 416 -16.25 -25.20 -9.34
CA LEU A 416 -17.28 -26.23 -9.40
C LEU A 416 -18.33 -25.97 -8.33
N ARG A 417 -19.61 -26.07 -8.68
CA ARG A 417 -20.74 -25.99 -7.74
C ARG A 417 -21.61 -27.22 -7.88
N PHE A 418 -21.75 -28.00 -6.81
CA PHE A 418 -22.69 -29.10 -6.72
C PHE A 418 -23.82 -28.74 -5.78
N MET A 419 -25.03 -28.74 -6.31
CA MET A 419 -26.24 -28.35 -5.61
C MET A 419 -27.19 -29.55 -5.49
N HIS A 420 -27.92 -29.61 -4.39
CA HIS A 420 -28.98 -30.59 -4.18
C HIS A 420 -30.29 -29.88 -3.88
N GLU A 421 -31.35 -30.31 -4.56
CA GLU A 421 -32.68 -29.74 -4.54
C GLU A 421 -33.73 -30.83 -4.36
N THR A 422 -34.60 -30.65 -3.36
CA THR A 422 -35.75 -31.51 -3.10
C THR A 422 -37.02 -30.66 -3.17
N ASP A 423 -38.03 -31.11 -3.93
CA ASP A 423 -39.35 -30.46 -4.06
C ASP A 423 -39.32 -28.96 -4.40
N GLY A 424 -38.44 -28.53 -5.32
CA GLY A 424 -38.30 -27.10 -5.69
C GLY A 424 -37.44 -26.28 -4.72
N ARG A 425 -36.78 -26.92 -3.73
CA ARG A 425 -36.04 -26.22 -2.68
C ARG A 425 -34.63 -26.78 -2.50
N MET A 426 -33.66 -25.87 -2.56
CA MET A 426 -32.24 -26.14 -2.31
C MET A 426 -32.01 -26.54 -0.85
N ASP A 427 -31.39 -27.71 -0.63
CA ASP A 427 -31.07 -28.27 0.69
C ASP A 427 -29.64 -28.82 0.82
N GLY A 428 -28.82 -28.65 -0.22
CA GLY A 428 -27.40 -28.95 -0.24
C GLY A 428 -26.63 -28.07 -1.22
N MET A 429 -25.42 -27.67 -0.86
CA MET A 429 -24.50 -26.88 -1.69
C MET A 429 -23.06 -27.25 -1.35
N LEU A 430 -22.24 -27.51 -2.36
CA LEU A 430 -20.80 -27.73 -2.26
C LEU A 430 -20.13 -26.89 -3.36
N ILE A 431 -19.36 -25.89 -2.98
CA ILE A 431 -18.56 -25.08 -3.91
C ILE A 431 -17.10 -25.49 -3.74
N CYS A 432 -16.43 -25.82 -4.84
CA CYS A 432 -15.02 -26.16 -4.87
C CYS A 432 -14.28 -25.14 -5.72
N VAL A 433 -13.39 -24.35 -5.10
CA VAL A 433 -12.53 -23.36 -5.76
C VAL A 433 -11.13 -23.94 -5.85
N PRO A 434 -10.53 -24.12 -7.04
CA PRO A 434 -9.18 -24.66 -7.15
C PRO A 434 -8.17 -23.70 -6.53
N LEU A 435 -7.17 -24.28 -5.87
CA LEU A 435 -6.05 -23.60 -5.24
C LEU A 435 -4.75 -24.09 -5.86
N ARG A 436 -3.67 -23.31 -5.70
CA ARG A 436 -2.35 -23.74 -6.14
C ARG A 436 -1.90 -25.00 -5.40
N GLY A 437 -1.71 -26.07 -6.17
CA GLY A 437 -1.30 -27.40 -5.73
C GLY A 437 -2.00 -28.46 -6.57
N GLU A 438 -1.38 -29.64 -6.69
CA GLU A 438 -2.04 -30.80 -7.31
C GLU A 438 -3.29 -31.17 -6.49
N SER A 439 -4.44 -31.33 -7.17
CA SER A 439 -5.73 -31.69 -6.56
C SER A 439 -6.22 -30.81 -5.41
N ARG A 440 -5.68 -29.60 -5.21
CA ARG A 440 -6.00 -28.78 -4.03
C ARG A 440 -7.20 -27.87 -4.26
N TYR A 441 -8.19 -27.90 -3.37
CA TYR A 441 -9.38 -27.05 -3.44
C TYR A 441 -9.72 -26.41 -2.09
N ARG A 442 -10.30 -25.21 -2.12
CA ARG A 442 -11.16 -24.73 -1.04
C ARG A 442 -12.58 -25.21 -1.28
N ILE A 443 -13.07 -25.97 -0.32
CA ILE A 443 -14.46 -26.37 -0.18
C ILE A 443 -15.21 -25.28 0.60
N ALA A 444 -16.40 -24.90 0.13
CA ALA A 444 -17.38 -24.11 0.87
C ALA A 444 -18.75 -24.80 0.81
N THR A 445 -19.36 -25.06 1.96
CA THR A 445 -20.63 -25.81 2.06
C THR A 445 -21.43 -25.39 3.30
N LEU A 446 -22.61 -25.96 3.49
CA LEU A 446 -23.40 -25.81 4.72
C LEU A 446 -22.69 -26.51 5.87
N ALA A 447 -22.65 -25.88 7.04
CA ALA A 447 -22.03 -26.49 8.21
C ALA A 447 -22.86 -27.69 8.70
N PRO A 448 -22.21 -28.77 9.20
CA PRO A 448 -22.89 -29.91 9.80
C PRO A 448 -23.92 -29.53 10.88
N PRO A 449 -25.08 -30.22 10.98
CA PRO A 449 -26.14 -29.91 11.96
C PRO A 449 -25.67 -29.88 13.42
N ARG A 450 -24.60 -30.60 13.77
CA ARG A 450 -23.98 -30.58 15.10
C ARG A 450 -23.52 -29.17 15.54
N PHE A 451 -23.17 -28.29 14.61
CA PHE A 451 -22.79 -26.90 14.92
C PHE A 451 -24.00 -26.01 15.19
N PHE A 452 -25.12 -26.23 14.49
CA PHE A 452 -26.39 -25.53 14.78
C PHE A 452 -26.95 -25.88 16.16
N ALA A 453 -26.74 -27.11 16.63
CA ALA A 453 -27.10 -27.50 17.99
C ALA A 453 -26.29 -26.75 19.07
N GLN A 454 -25.06 -26.33 18.76
CA GLN A 454 -24.19 -25.59 19.68
C GLN A 454 -24.53 -24.09 19.76
N THR A 455 -25.11 -23.49 18.71
CA THR A 455 -25.55 -22.08 18.73
C THR A 455 -26.90 -21.85 19.42
N GLY A 456 -27.54 -22.90 19.93
CA GLY A 456 -28.83 -22.82 20.63
C GLY A 456 -29.99 -22.27 19.80
N GLY A 457 -29.82 -22.13 18.48
CA GLY A 457 -30.76 -21.45 17.60
C GLY A 457 -30.89 -19.93 17.81
N GLN A 458 -29.97 -19.29 18.54
CA GLN A 458 -30.02 -17.85 18.83
C GLN A 458 -28.97 -17.02 18.06
N ASP A 459 -29.15 -15.70 18.07
CA ASP A 459 -28.22 -14.76 17.44
C ASP A 459 -26.94 -14.58 18.26
N ALA A 460 -25.95 -15.41 17.92
CA ALA A 460 -24.53 -15.17 18.08
C ALA A 460 -24.15 -13.67 18.03
N PRO A 461 -23.56 -13.05 19.08
CA PRO A 461 -23.10 -11.66 19.03
C PRO A 461 -22.03 -11.43 17.94
N PRO A 462 -21.75 -10.17 17.53
CA PRO A 462 -20.56 -9.86 16.72
C PRO A 462 -19.31 -10.39 17.43
N GLY A 463 -18.49 -11.21 16.74
CA GLY A 463 -17.28 -11.85 17.29
C GLY A 463 -17.40 -13.37 17.50
N PHE A 464 -18.60 -13.95 17.43
CA PHE A 464 -18.88 -15.36 17.71
C PHE A 464 -18.24 -16.41 16.77
N SER A 465 -17.33 -16.03 15.86
CA SER A 465 -16.59 -17.00 15.04
C SER A 465 -15.56 -17.82 15.83
N GLU A 466 -15.19 -17.39 17.03
CA GLU A 466 -14.16 -18.05 17.84
C GLU A 466 -14.69 -19.16 18.76
N GLU A 467 -16.01 -19.29 18.94
CA GLU A 467 -16.62 -20.25 19.88
C GLU A 467 -17.09 -21.58 19.25
N LEU A 468 -17.03 -21.72 17.92
CA LEU A 468 -17.39 -22.97 17.22
C LEU A 468 -16.14 -23.78 16.89
N GLY A 469 -16.16 -25.07 17.22
CA GLY A 469 -15.04 -25.97 16.93
C GLY A 469 -14.76 -26.11 15.42
N GLU A 470 -13.54 -26.45 15.07
CA GLU A 470 -13.15 -26.60 13.67
C GLU A 470 -13.87 -27.78 12.97
N PRO A 471 -14.25 -27.65 11.70
CA PRO A 471 -14.71 -28.78 10.91
C PRO A 471 -13.61 -29.81 10.67
N THR A 472 -13.93 -31.09 10.78
CA THR A 472 -13.00 -32.19 10.56
C THR A 472 -13.00 -32.66 9.10
N LEU A 473 -11.98 -33.42 8.69
CA LEU A 473 -11.95 -34.06 7.37
C LEU A 473 -13.18 -34.97 7.14
N ALA A 474 -13.71 -35.59 8.20
CA ALA A 474 -14.92 -36.40 8.11
C ALA A 474 -16.19 -35.56 7.82
N ASP A 475 -16.28 -34.33 8.33
CA ASP A 475 -17.38 -33.42 7.99
C ASP A 475 -17.31 -33.00 6.51
N VAL A 476 -16.11 -32.75 6.00
CA VAL A 476 -15.87 -32.42 4.58
C VAL A 476 -16.18 -33.62 3.68
N GLN A 477 -15.70 -34.82 4.03
CA GLN A 477 -16.00 -36.05 3.29
C GLN A 477 -17.49 -36.36 3.28
N ALA A 478 -18.22 -36.13 4.38
CA ALA A 478 -19.67 -36.33 4.42
C ALA A 478 -20.44 -35.36 3.50
N ALA A 479 -19.97 -34.13 3.31
CA ALA A 479 -20.53 -33.20 2.33
C ALA A 479 -20.23 -33.64 0.89
N ILE A 480 -19.02 -34.15 0.64
CA ILE A 480 -18.57 -34.70 -0.64
C ILE A 480 -19.36 -35.97 -1.01
N ASP A 481 -19.48 -36.95 -0.12
CA ASP A 481 -20.21 -38.21 -0.36
C ASP A 481 -21.71 -37.97 -0.67
N ARG A 482 -22.27 -36.83 -0.23
CA ARG A 482 -23.65 -36.43 -0.52
C ARG A 482 -23.82 -35.67 -1.84
N LEU A 483 -22.84 -34.87 -2.25
CA LEU A 483 -23.01 -33.82 -3.27
C LEU A 483 -22.07 -33.93 -4.48
N ALA A 484 -20.87 -34.48 -4.29
CA ALA A 484 -19.87 -34.63 -5.35
C ALA A 484 -20.09 -35.94 -6.16
N PRO A 485 -19.36 -36.15 -7.27
CA PRO A 485 -19.44 -37.40 -8.03
C PRO A 485 -19.14 -38.65 -7.16
N PRO A 486 -19.83 -39.78 -7.40
CA PRO A 486 -19.57 -41.01 -6.66
C PRO A 486 -18.11 -41.46 -6.75
N GLY A 487 -17.49 -41.68 -5.59
CA GLY A 487 -16.09 -42.10 -5.49
C GLY A 487 -15.13 -40.99 -5.06
N THR A 488 -15.51 -39.71 -5.13
CA THR A 488 -14.65 -38.58 -4.73
C THR A 488 -14.12 -38.72 -3.29
N ARG A 489 -12.83 -38.43 -3.07
CA ARG A 489 -12.20 -38.46 -1.74
C ARG A 489 -11.54 -37.13 -1.42
N ALA A 490 -11.80 -36.60 -0.23
CA ALA A 490 -10.98 -35.56 0.37
C ALA A 490 -9.90 -36.19 1.25
N SER A 491 -8.72 -35.58 1.23
CA SER A 491 -7.59 -35.91 2.07
C SER A 491 -6.88 -34.63 2.52
N ASN A 492 -5.91 -34.77 3.43
CA ASN A 492 -4.98 -33.71 3.79
C ASN A 492 -5.67 -32.37 4.14
N LEU A 493 -6.46 -32.37 5.22
CA LEU A 493 -7.09 -31.14 5.72
C LEU A 493 -6.03 -30.17 6.23
N ARG A 494 -5.82 -29.07 5.50
CA ARG A 494 -4.79 -28.05 5.79
C ARG A 494 -5.33 -26.94 6.69
N TRP A 495 -6.62 -26.64 6.58
CA TRP A 495 -7.32 -25.59 7.33
C TRP A 495 -8.83 -25.79 7.21
N SER A 496 -9.60 -25.39 8.22
CA SER A 496 -11.07 -25.32 8.15
C SER A 496 -11.62 -24.23 9.07
N SER A 497 -12.86 -23.81 8.83
CA SER A 497 -13.55 -22.80 9.66
C SER A 497 -15.07 -22.91 9.52
N VAL A 498 -15.80 -22.68 10.62
CA VAL A 498 -17.26 -22.43 10.58
C VAL A 498 -17.51 -20.92 10.72
N PHE A 499 -18.44 -20.40 9.93
CA PHE A 499 -18.84 -18.99 10.00
C PHE A 499 -20.33 -18.82 9.66
N ARG A 500 -20.92 -17.73 10.16
CA ARG A 500 -22.24 -17.26 9.72
C ARG A 500 -22.04 -16.15 8.69
N ILE A 501 -22.89 -16.13 7.67
CA ILE A 501 -22.90 -15.04 6.69
C ILE A 501 -23.75 -13.89 7.24
N SER A 502 -23.15 -12.70 7.31
CA SER A 502 -23.83 -11.43 7.56
C SER A 502 -23.75 -10.56 6.31
N HIS A 503 -24.74 -9.70 6.10
CA HIS A 503 -24.75 -8.75 4.99
C HIS A 503 -25.37 -7.41 5.40
N GLY A 504 -24.89 -6.32 4.81
CA GLY A 504 -25.36 -4.97 5.09
C GLY A 504 -24.34 -3.91 4.70
N ILE A 505 -24.78 -2.66 4.56
CA ILE A 505 -23.93 -1.53 4.25
C ILE A 505 -24.11 -0.41 5.28
N VAL A 506 -23.04 0.31 5.62
CA VAL A 506 -23.13 1.45 6.55
C VAL A 506 -23.91 2.64 5.95
N ASP A 507 -24.54 3.42 6.83
CA ASP A 507 -25.37 4.57 6.47
C ASP A 507 -24.58 5.78 5.96
N ARG A 508 -23.27 5.85 6.22
CA ARG A 508 -22.29 6.79 5.66
C ARG A 508 -20.91 6.13 5.57
N TYR A 509 -20.15 6.45 4.52
CA TYR A 509 -18.76 6.00 4.30
C TYR A 509 -17.74 6.99 4.89
N ARG A 510 -18.19 8.21 5.23
CA ARG A 510 -17.36 9.30 5.77
C ARG A 510 -18.07 9.98 6.95
N HIS A 511 -17.31 10.36 7.97
CA HIS A 511 -17.73 11.39 8.92
C HIS A 511 -16.54 12.31 9.27
N GLY A 512 -16.60 13.56 8.80
CA GLY A 512 -15.53 14.54 8.97
C GLY A 512 -14.23 14.10 8.28
N ARG A 513 -13.19 13.83 9.06
CA ARG A 513 -11.84 13.42 8.63
C ARG A 513 -11.63 11.90 8.71
N VAL A 514 -12.66 11.14 9.05
CA VAL A 514 -12.62 9.68 9.21
C VAL A 514 -13.46 9.01 8.12
N PHE A 515 -12.94 7.92 7.56
CA PHE A 515 -13.56 7.13 6.50
C PHE A 515 -13.56 5.64 6.85
N VAL A 516 -14.48 4.87 6.27
CA VAL A 516 -14.47 3.40 6.30
C VAL A 516 -14.44 2.82 4.88
N ALA A 517 -13.78 1.67 4.70
CA ALA A 517 -13.60 1.00 3.41
C ALA A 517 -13.60 -0.54 3.54
N GLY A 518 -14.03 -1.26 2.51
CA GLY A 518 -14.12 -2.72 2.54
C GLY A 518 -15.12 -3.23 3.58
N ASP A 519 -14.83 -4.37 4.22
CA ASP A 519 -15.69 -4.99 5.25
C ASP A 519 -15.99 -4.09 6.47
N ALA A 520 -15.26 -2.99 6.66
CA ALA A 520 -15.61 -1.95 7.64
C ALA A 520 -16.89 -1.19 7.24
N ALA A 521 -17.08 -0.95 5.93
CA ALA A 521 -18.20 -0.24 5.33
C ALA A 521 -19.32 -1.16 4.81
N HIS A 522 -18.98 -2.35 4.31
CA HIS A 522 -19.93 -3.21 3.61
C HIS A 522 -19.69 -4.72 3.83
N LEU A 523 -20.69 -5.43 4.32
CA LEU A 523 -20.65 -6.86 4.55
C LEU A 523 -21.45 -7.61 3.50
N HIS A 524 -20.85 -8.67 2.98
CA HIS A 524 -21.35 -9.41 1.82
C HIS A 524 -21.32 -10.92 2.08
N PRO A 525 -22.26 -11.68 1.50
CA PRO A 525 -22.07 -13.11 1.27
C PRO A 525 -20.78 -13.36 0.47
N PRO A 526 -20.04 -14.46 0.73
CA PRO A 526 -18.84 -14.82 -0.03
C PRO A 526 -19.14 -15.25 -1.49
N ALA A 527 -20.42 -15.34 -1.87
CA ALA A 527 -20.86 -15.59 -3.24
C ALA A 527 -20.22 -14.57 -4.20
N GLY A 528 -19.59 -15.07 -5.27
CA GLY A 528 -18.90 -14.23 -6.26
C GLY A 528 -17.57 -13.62 -5.80
N GLY A 529 -17.06 -13.93 -4.60
CA GLY A 529 -15.74 -13.47 -4.13
C GLY A 529 -15.60 -11.95 -3.98
N GLN A 530 -16.71 -11.24 -3.73
CA GLN A 530 -16.78 -9.79 -3.93
C GLN A 530 -16.01 -8.95 -2.89
N GLY A 531 -16.04 -9.32 -1.60
CA GLY A 531 -15.61 -8.43 -0.49
C GLY A 531 -14.19 -7.87 -0.62
N MET A 532 -13.19 -8.73 -0.82
CA MET A 532 -11.78 -8.32 -0.97
C MET A 532 -11.58 -7.38 -2.18
N ASN A 533 -12.17 -7.72 -3.33
CA ASN A 533 -12.03 -6.93 -4.56
C ASN A 533 -12.72 -5.57 -4.46
N THR A 534 -13.87 -5.52 -3.77
CA THR A 534 -14.61 -4.27 -3.51
C THR A 534 -13.83 -3.36 -2.56
N GLY A 535 -13.27 -3.91 -1.48
CA GLY A 535 -12.42 -3.16 -0.54
C GLY A 535 -11.14 -2.61 -1.17
N ILE A 536 -10.47 -3.37 -2.04
CA ILE A 536 -9.33 -2.87 -2.83
C ILE A 536 -9.77 -1.68 -3.71
N GLN A 537 -10.93 -1.76 -4.36
CA GLN A 537 -11.48 -0.68 -5.19
C GLN A 537 -11.88 0.57 -4.39
N ASP A 538 -12.37 0.41 -3.16
CA ASP A 538 -12.63 1.53 -2.25
C ASP A 538 -11.33 2.28 -1.89
N ALA A 539 -10.32 1.53 -1.46
CA ALA A 539 -9.01 2.07 -1.11
C ALA A 539 -8.36 2.79 -2.31
N TRP A 540 -8.48 2.20 -3.51
CA TRP A 540 -8.02 2.78 -4.77
C TRP A 540 -8.72 4.10 -5.11
N ASN A 541 -10.05 4.16 -4.97
CA ASN A 541 -10.85 5.37 -5.19
C ASN A 541 -10.56 6.47 -4.16
N LEU A 542 -10.36 6.10 -2.90
CA LEU A 542 -10.21 7.05 -1.79
C LEU A 542 -8.79 7.64 -1.68
N ALA A 543 -7.75 6.83 -1.88
CA ALA A 543 -6.38 7.22 -1.56
C ALA A 543 -5.88 8.43 -2.37
N TRP A 544 -6.24 8.55 -3.66
CA TRP A 544 -5.84 9.71 -4.46
C TRP A 544 -6.54 11.01 -4.02
N LYS A 545 -7.80 10.91 -3.59
CA LYS A 545 -8.60 12.04 -3.08
C LYS A 545 -8.05 12.54 -1.75
N VAL A 546 -7.74 11.62 -0.82
CA VAL A 546 -7.09 11.93 0.46
C VAL A 546 -5.69 12.53 0.24
N ALA A 547 -4.91 12.01 -0.72
CA ALA A 547 -3.59 12.56 -1.03
C ALA A 547 -3.65 14.01 -1.52
N LEU A 548 -4.63 14.38 -2.35
CA LEU A 548 -4.84 15.78 -2.74
C LEU A 548 -5.27 16.65 -1.55
N ALA A 549 -6.09 16.12 -0.64
CA ALA A 549 -6.55 16.84 0.54
C ALA A 549 -5.42 17.10 1.56
N VAL A 550 -4.59 16.09 1.84
CA VAL A 550 -3.38 16.19 2.69
C VAL A 550 -2.42 17.29 2.22
N ARG A 551 -2.29 17.45 0.89
CA ARG A 551 -1.44 18.46 0.23
C ARG A 551 -2.10 19.84 0.11
N GLY A 552 -3.34 20.02 0.58
CA GLY A 552 -4.11 21.26 0.41
C GLY A 552 -4.52 21.56 -1.03
N LYS A 553 -4.52 20.56 -1.93
CA LYS A 553 -4.87 20.68 -3.35
C LYS A 553 -6.31 20.27 -3.68
N ALA A 554 -7.01 19.60 -2.77
CA ALA A 554 -8.38 19.14 -3.01
C ALA A 554 -9.39 20.30 -3.03
N ALA A 555 -10.36 20.24 -3.95
CA ALA A 555 -11.59 21.01 -3.85
C ALA A 555 -12.43 20.53 -2.66
N SER A 556 -13.27 21.41 -2.10
CA SER A 556 -14.02 21.13 -0.86
C SER A 556 -14.91 19.88 -0.93
N GLY A 557 -15.58 19.66 -2.06
CA GLY A 557 -16.44 18.49 -2.30
C GLY A 557 -15.71 17.22 -2.77
N LEU A 558 -14.39 17.25 -2.97
CA LEU A 558 -13.67 16.09 -3.51
C LEU A 558 -13.79 14.85 -2.62
N LEU A 559 -13.70 15.02 -1.29
CA LEU A 559 -13.77 13.91 -0.34
C LEU A 559 -15.19 13.32 -0.22
N ASP A 560 -16.23 14.12 -0.47
CA ASP A 560 -17.62 13.64 -0.46
C ASP A 560 -17.94 12.74 -1.67
N SER A 561 -17.20 12.93 -2.79
CA SER A 561 -17.31 12.04 -3.95
C SER A 561 -16.96 10.58 -3.65
N TYR A 562 -16.24 10.26 -2.56
CA TYR A 562 -15.97 8.87 -2.19
C TYR A 562 -17.26 8.14 -1.82
N GLU A 563 -18.11 8.73 -0.97
CA GLU A 563 -19.39 8.12 -0.61
C GLU A 563 -20.33 8.09 -1.82
N ALA A 564 -20.43 9.19 -2.56
CA ALA A 564 -21.29 9.29 -3.75
C ALA A 564 -20.94 8.28 -4.86
N GLU A 565 -19.68 7.82 -4.91
CA GLU A 565 -19.21 6.85 -5.90
C GLU A 565 -19.22 5.41 -5.38
N ARG A 566 -18.73 5.16 -4.17
CA ARG A 566 -18.48 3.79 -3.68
C ARG A 566 -19.65 3.17 -2.94
N ARG A 567 -20.50 3.98 -2.31
CA ARG A 567 -21.63 3.47 -1.52
C ARG A 567 -22.76 2.89 -2.38
N PRO A 568 -23.21 3.50 -3.50
CA PRO A 568 -24.23 2.91 -4.37
C PRO A 568 -23.79 1.55 -4.96
N GLU A 569 -22.50 1.44 -5.29
CA GLU A 569 -21.87 0.20 -5.76
C GLU A 569 -21.88 -0.88 -4.66
N GLY A 570 -21.53 -0.51 -3.42
CA GLY A 570 -21.68 -1.39 -2.26
C GLY A 570 -23.14 -1.83 -2.05
N GLU A 571 -24.12 -0.94 -2.21
CA GLU A 571 -25.56 -1.25 -2.11
C GLU A 571 -25.97 -2.27 -3.19
N GLU A 572 -25.52 -2.10 -4.44
CA GLU A 572 -25.79 -3.02 -5.53
C GLU A 572 -25.14 -4.40 -5.31
N ILE A 573 -23.86 -4.45 -4.92
CA ILE A 573 -23.13 -5.71 -4.71
C ILE A 573 -23.72 -6.46 -3.50
N VAL A 574 -24.06 -5.80 -2.39
CA VAL A 574 -24.79 -6.43 -1.26
C VAL A 574 -26.13 -6.99 -1.76
N GLY A 575 -26.94 -6.18 -2.44
CA GLY A 575 -28.26 -6.59 -2.92
C GLY A 575 -28.21 -7.77 -3.89
N ARG A 576 -27.22 -7.80 -4.80
CA ARG A 576 -26.99 -8.89 -5.75
C ARG A 576 -26.49 -10.16 -5.07
N ALA A 577 -25.48 -10.05 -4.20
CA ALA A 577 -24.94 -11.21 -3.47
C ALA A 577 -25.99 -11.86 -2.54
N VAL A 578 -26.93 -11.07 -2.00
CA VAL A 578 -28.12 -11.57 -1.31
C VAL A 578 -29.02 -12.36 -2.26
N ARG A 579 -29.41 -11.81 -3.43
CA ARG A 579 -30.23 -12.53 -4.42
C ARG A 579 -29.60 -13.87 -4.84
N MET A 580 -28.33 -13.85 -5.24
CA MET A 580 -27.57 -15.06 -5.66
C MET A 580 -27.44 -16.14 -4.57
N ALA A 581 -27.63 -15.78 -3.30
CA ALA A 581 -27.61 -16.73 -2.18
C ALA A 581 -29.02 -17.28 -1.83
N PHE A 582 -30.08 -16.73 -2.42
CA PHE A 582 -31.47 -17.11 -2.17
C PHE A 582 -32.24 -17.62 -3.42
N THR A 583 -31.77 -17.36 -4.64
CA THR A 583 -32.42 -17.82 -5.89
C THR A 583 -31.43 -18.44 -6.90
N ASP A 584 -31.89 -19.38 -7.74
CA ASP A 584 -31.16 -19.93 -8.92
C ASP A 584 -31.26 -18.99 -10.15
N GLU A 585 -31.58 -17.71 -9.92
CA GLU A 585 -31.71 -16.68 -10.96
C GLU A 585 -30.34 -16.15 -11.38
N LEU A 586 -29.55 -17.04 -12.00
CA LEU A 586 -28.61 -16.58 -13.02
C LEU A 586 -29.46 -16.07 -14.20
N ASP A 587 -29.20 -14.85 -14.66
CA ASP A 587 -29.85 -14.34 -15.87
C ASP A 587 -29.25 -15.08 -17.07
N ARG A 588 -29.98 -16.09 -17.55
CA ARG A 588 -29.49 -17.04 -18.57
C ARG A 588 -29.39 -16.41 -19.95
N GLU A 589 -29.92 -15.20 -20.18
CA GLU A 589 -29.91 -14.53 -21.49
C GLU A 589 -28.62 -13.73 -21.76
N ASP A 590 -27.86 -13.30 -20.74
CA ASP A 590 -26.58 -12.58 -20.92
C ASP A 590 -25.52 -12.93 -19.85
N LEU A 591 -25.13 -14.21 -19.80
CA LEU A 591 -24.07 -14.73 -18.92
C LEU A 591 -22.76 -13.93 -18.99
N LYS A 592 -22.40 -13.42 -20.19
CA LYS A 592 -21.19 -12.62 -20.40
C LYS A 592 -21.27 -11.30 -19.63
N ARG A 593 -22.37 -10.56 -19.77
CA ARG A 593 -22.57 -9.31 -19.03
C ARG A 593 -22.63 -9.54 -17.53
N GLN A 594 -23.27 -10.62 -17.07
CA GLN A 594 -23.25 -10.99 -15.67
C GLN A 594 -21.81 -11.18 -15.16
N PHE A 595 -20.98 -11.95 -15.86
CA PHE A 595 -19.57 -12.13 -15.49
C PHE A 595 -18.80 -10.80 -15.46
N LEU A 596 -18.96 -9.94 -16.47
CA LEU A 596 -18.32 -8.62 -16.50
C LEU A 596 -18.76 -7.73 -15.32
N GLN A 597 -20.03 -7.78 -14.93
CA GLN A 597 -20.56 -7.07 -13.77
C GLN A 597 -20.09 -7.67 -12.44
N GLU A 598 -19.90 -9.00 -12.35
CA GLU A 598 -19.33 -9.67 -11.16
C GLU A 598 -17.83 -9.39 -11.02
N MET A 599 -17.10 -9.25 -12.13
CA MET A 599 -15.66 -8.93 -12.14
C MET A 599 -15.35 -7.43 -12.05
N SER A 600 -16.35 -6.59 -11.73
CA SER A 600 -16.26 -5.12 -11.64
C SER A 600 -15.83 -4.41 -12.94
N MET A 601 -15.99 -5.06 -14.11
CA MET A 601 -15.62 -4.50 -15.42
C MET A 601 -16.66 -3.51 -15.98
N LEU A 602 -17.89 -3.51 -15.45
CA LEU A 602 -18.98 -2.60 -15.86
C LEU A 602 -19.25 -1.47 -14.85
N LEU A 603 -18.37 -1.30 -13.86
CA LEU A 603 -18.43 -0.25 -12.84
C LEU A 603 -18.44 1.16 -13.48
N SER A 604 -19.41 2.00 -13.11
CA SER A 604 -19.58 3.33 -13.70
C SER A 604 -20.05 4.38 -12.70
N TYR A 605 -19.21 5.41 -12.50
CA TYR A 605 -19.51 6.57 -11.66
C TYR A 605 -20.29 7.66 -12.40
N ALA A 606 -21.23 7.31 -13.27
CA ALA A 606 -21.98 8.26 -14.11
C ALA A 606 -22.76 9.32 -13.32
N ASN A 607 -23.10 9.03 -12.06
CA ASN A 607 -23.79 9.96 -11.13
C ASN A 607 -22.83 10.76 -10.23
N SER A 608 -21.51 10.65 -10.43
CA SER A 608 -20.51 11.33 -9.59
C SER A 608 -20.56 12.86 -9.74
N PRO A 609 -20.33 13.62 -8.66
CA PRO A 609 -20.16 15.07 -8.76
C PRO A 609 -18.88 15.49 -9.50
N LEU A 610 -18.02 14.54 -9.90
CA LEU A 610 -16.75 14.81 -10.60
C LEU A 610 -16.83 14.62 -12.12
N VAL A 611 -18.00 14.26 -12.68
CA VAL A 611 -18.14 13.96 -14.11
C VAL A 611 -18.76 15.10 -14.93
N GLY A 612 -18.45 15.17 -16.23
CA GLY A 612 -19.10 16.09 -17.17
C GLY A 612 -18.74 15.84 -18.63
N GLU A 613 -19.50 16.41 -19.56
CA GLU A 613 -19.19 16.37 -20.99
C GLU A 613 -19.67 17.62 -21.74
N THR A 614 -19.00 17.92 -22.86
CA THR A 614 -19.44 18.92 -23.84
C THR A 614 -19.40 18.31 -25.24
N VAL A 615 -20.55 17.92 -25.79
CA VAL A 615 -20.69 17.41 -27.16
C VAL A 615 -21.68 18.27 -27.95
N THR A 616 -21.32 18.65 -29.17
CA THR A 616 -22.17 19.48 -30.05
C THR A 616 -23.03 18.68 -31.03
N ASP A 617 -22.71 17.40 -31.22
CA ASP A 617 -23.41 16.45 -32.09
C ASP A 617 -23.82 15.24 -31.24
N PRO A 618 -25.09 14.79 -31.24
CA PRO A 618 -25.53 13.62 -30.48
C PRO A 618 -24.82 12.30 -30.83
N ASP A 619 -24.21 12.18 -32.02
CA ASP A 619 -23.43 11.00 -32.42
C ASP A 619 -21.92 11.14 -32.12
N ALA A 620 -21.45 12.32 -31.69
CA ALA A 620 -20.06 12.51 -31.25
C ALA A 620 -19.76 11.70 -29.99
N LEU A 621 -18.60 11.02 -29.96
CA LEU A 621 -18.14 10.21 -28.82
C LEU A 621 -19.10 9.07 -28.40
N ARG A 622 -20.11 8.76 -29.22
CA ARG A 622 -21.20 7.82 -28.89
C ARG A 622 -20.73 6.38 -28.68
N ALA A 623 -19.65 5.98 -29.37
CA ALA A 623 -19.00 4.68 -29.22
C ALA A 623 -17.90 4.66 -28.14
N GLY A 624 -17.52 5.83 -27.62
CA GLY A 624 -16.48 5.97 -26.60
C GLY A 624 -17.01 5.90 -25.17
N PRO A 625 -16.12 5.73 -24.18
CA PRO A 625 -16.50 5.69 -22.78
C PRO A 625 -17.17 7.01 -22.37
N ARG A 626 -18.19 6.91 -21.52
CA ARG A 626 -18.88 8.06 -20.94
C ARG A 626 -18.14 8.56 -19.70
N PRO A 627 -18.36 9.82 -19.28
CA PRO A 627 -17.90 10.28 -17.97
C PRO A 627 -18.45 9.38 -16.86
N GLY A 628 -17.57 8.92 -15.98
CA GLY A 628 -17.85 7.94 -14.94
C GLY A 628 -17.45 6.50 -15.30
N GLU A 629 -17.40 6.14 -16.58
CA GLU A 629 -16.96 4.83 -17.03
C GLU A 629 -15.42 4.71 -17.02
N GLN A 630 -14.92 3.47 -17.00
CA GLN A 630 -13.48 3.20 -17.09
C GLN A 630 -12.93 3.56 -18.48
N ALA A 631 -11.71 4.09 -18.52
CA ALA A 631 -10.99 4.34 -19.75
C ALA A 631 -10.53 3.00 -20.37
N PRO A 632 -11.05 2.57 -21.54
CA PRO A 632 -10.62 1.33 -22.17
C PRO A 632 -9.19 1.48 -22.67
N ASP A 633 -8.41 0.42 -22.50
CA ASP A 633 -7.04 0.38 -23.03
C ASP A 633 -7.06 0.23 -24.57
N VAL A 634 -5.98 0.68 -25.21
CA VAL A 634 -5.70 0.47 -26.65
C VAL A 634 -4.23 0.11 -26.80
N GLY A 635 -3.91 -0.85 -27.66
CA GLY A 635 -2.57 -1.43 -27.77
C GLY A 635 -1.73 -0.87 -28.92
N GLY A 636 -2.31 -0.13 -29.86
CA GLY A 636 -1.68 0.29 -31.11
C GLY A 636 -1.02 1.68 -31.15
N LEU A 637 -0.71 2.33 -30.02
CA LEU A 637 -0.19 3.71 -30.04
C LEU A 637 1.32 3.73 -30.37
N HIS A 638 1.76 4.62 -31.24
CA HIS A 638 3.17 4.75 -31.63
C HIS A 638 3.77 6.09 -31.21
N ARG A 639 4.99 6.06 -30.65
CA ARG A 639 5.78 7.24 -30.32
C ARG A 639 7.07 7.26 -31.15
N ARG A 640 7.43 8.41 -31.71
CA ARG A 640 8.65 8.57 -32.52
C ARG A 640 9.89 8.14 -31.72
N GLY A 641 10.67 7.22 -32.30
CA GLY A 641 11.87 6.67 -31.66
C GLY A 641 11.64 5.42 -30.79
N VAL A 642 10.39 5.00 -30.57
CA VAL A 642 10.05 3.75 -29.88
C VAL A 642 9.82 2.66 -30.94
N GLY A 643 10.54 1.53 -30.81
CA GLY A 643 10.52 0.44 -31.80
C GLY A 643 9.38 -0.56 -31.65
N HIS A 644 8.49 -0.36 -30.68
CA HIS A 644 7.32 -1.20 -30.39
C HIS A 644 6.10 -0.29 -30.17
N PRO A 645 4.87 -0.80 -30.34
CA PRO A 645 3.68 -0.06 -29.94
C PRO A 645 3.61 0.09 -28.41
N LEU A 646 2.84 1.07 -27.95
CA LEU A 646 2.59 1.41 -26.56
C LEU A 646 1.10 1.24 -26.26
N ARG A 647 0.80 0.81 -25.03
CA ARG A 647 -0.58 0.78 -24.55
C ARG A 647 -1.00 2.16 -24.07
N LEU A 648 -2.27 2.51 -24.18
CA LEU A 648 -2.78 3.72 -23.54
C LEU A 648 -2.62 3.66 -22.02
N ARG A 649 -2.78 2.46 -21.43
CA ARG A 649 -2.50 2.23 -20.02
C ARG A 649 -1.04 2.53 -19.63
N ASP A 650 -0.07 2.41 -20.54
CA ASP A 650 1.32 2.83 -20.24
C ASP A 650 1.44 4.36 -20.03
N LEU A 651 0.49 5.14 -20.56
CA LEU A 651 0.43 6.60 -20.46
C LEU A 651 -0.40 7.08 -19.27
N THR A 652 -1.50 6.38 -18.98
CA THR A 652 -2.47 6.76 -17.94
C THR A 652 -2.16 6.17 -16.57
N ARG A 653 -1.42 5.05 -16.48
CA ARG A 653 -0.99 4.47 -15.20
C ARG A 653 -0.14 5.46 -14.43
N GLY A 654 -0.40 5.62 -13.14
CA GLY A 654 0.38 6.51 -12.30
C GLY A 654 -0.38 7.01 -11.08
N THR A 655 -0.14 8.27 -10.72
CA THR A 655 -0.75 8.91 -9.55
C THR A 655 -1.47 10.22 -9.88
N ARG A 656 -1.48 10.61 -11.15
CA ARG A 656 -1.95 11.90 -11.67
C ARG A 656 -3.15 11.73 -12.61
N HIS A 657 -3.83 12.83 -12.88
CA HIS A 657 -4.81 12.88 -13.96
C HIS A 657 -4.07 12.86 -15.30
N THR A 658 -4.69 12.29 -16.33
CA THR A 658 -4.16 12.27 -17.70
C THR A 658 -5.13 12.92 -18.66
N LEU A 659 -4.71 14.01 -19.31
CA LEU A 659 -5.44 14.65 -20.39
C LEU A 659 -4.98 14.09 -21.74
N LEU A 660 -5.88 13.38 -22.43
CA LEU A 660 -5.70 12.96 -23.81
C LEU A 660 -6.35 13.97 -24.73
N LEU A 661 -5.59 14.47 -25.69
CA LEU A 661 -6.05 15.38 -26.74
C LEU A 661 -5.92 14.63 -28.06
N TYR A 662 -7.01 14.47 -28.82
CA TYR A 662 -7.00 13.84 -30.13
C TYR A 662 -7.06 14.91 -31.22
N ALA A 663 -6.13 14.89 -32.16
CA ALA A 663 -6.15 15.72 -33.36
C ALA A 663 -6.38 14.84 -34.60
N ASP A 664 -7.46 15.13 -35.32
CA ASP A 664 -7.83 14.44 -36.55
C ASP A 664 -6.96 14.90 -37.75
N GLY A 665 -7.07 14.22 -38.89
CA GLY A 665 -6.32 14.57 -40.12
C GLY A 665 -6.68 15.92 -40.76
N THR A 666 -7.68 16.64 -40.25
CA THR A 666 -8.07 18.00 -40.67
C THR A 666 -7.56 19.09 -39.72
N ALA A 667 -6.99 18.71 -38.56
CA ALA A 667 -6.41 19.66 -37.61
C ALA A 667 -5.19 20.38 -38.22
N ASP A 668 -5.26 21.71 -38.30
CA ASP A 668 -4.15 22.55 -38.76
C ASP A 668 -3.15 22.87 -37.62
N GLU A 669 -2.04 23.55 -37.96
CA GLU A 669 -1.05 23.96 -36.97
C GLU A 669 -1.64 24.90 -35.89
N ALA A 670 -2.74 25.62 -36.17
CA ALA A 670 -3.37 26.51 -35.21
C ALA A 670 -4.24 25.76 -34.18
N ALA A 671 -5.00 24.74 -34.62
CA ALA A 671 -5.74 23.83 -33.73
C ALA A 671 -4.77 23.09 -32.78
N VAL A 672 -3.62 22.67 -33.30
CA VAL A 672 -2.57 22.02 -32.52
C VAL A 672 -1.83 22.99 -31.59
N ALA A 673 -1.61 24.24 -31.99
CA ALA A 673 -1.05 25.27 -31.09
C ALA A 673 -2.02 25.68 -29.97
N ALA A 674 -3.33 25.66 -30.23
CA ALA A 674 -4.35 25.89 -29.20
C ALA A 674 -4.30 24.81 -28.10
N VAL A 675 -4.03 23.55 -28.48
CA VAL A 675 -3.79 22.43 -27.56
C VAL A 675 -2.60 22.69 -26.63
N GLU A 676 -1.49 23.25 -27.13
CA GLU A 676 -0.33 23.59 -26.30
C GLU A 676 -0.65 24.65 -25.24
N LYS A 677 -1.42 25.69 -25.62
CA LYS A 677 -1.88 26.71 -24.69
C LYS A 677 -2.81 26.13 -23.60
N ILE A 678 -3.78 25.30 -24.01
CA ILE A 678 -4.68 24.60 -23.08
C ILE A 678 -3.88 23.76 -22.08
N TYR A 679 -2.87 23.01 -22.55
CA TYR A 679 -1.99 22.23 -21.66
C TYR A 679 -1.25 23.11 -20.63
N ALA A 680 -0.67 24.24 -21.05
CA ALA A 680 0.04 25.14 -20.15
C ALA A 680 -0.88 25.72 -19.06
N ASP A 681 -2.05 26.25 -19.45
CA ASP A 681 -3.03 26.83 -18.52
C ASP A 681 -3.55 25.78 -17.51
N LEU A 682 -3.83 24.56 -17.97
CA LEU A 682 -4.41 23.50 -17.13
C LEU A 682 -3.39 22.80 -16.22
N ARG A 683 -2.11 22.72 -16.64
CA ARG A 683 -1.05 22.18 -15.78
C ARG A 683 -0.79 23.09 -14.56
N ALA A 684 -0.92 24.40 -14.73
CA ALA A 684 -0.87 25.36 -13.63
C ALA A 684 -2.06 25.18 -12.69
N LEU A 685 -3.28 25.08 -13.24
CA LEU A 685 -4.52 24.84 -12.48
C LEU A 685 -4.46 23.56 -11.63
N ALA A 686 -4.01 22.45 -12.21
CA ALA A 686 -3.89 21.18 -11.52
C ALA A 686 -2.67 21.10 -10.57
N ALA A 687 -1.94 22.20 -10.35
CA ALA A 687 -0.76 22.27 -9.49
C ALA A 687 0.27 21.14 -9.75
N GLY A 688 0.46 20.77 -11.02
CA GLY A 688 1.37 19.69 -11.43
C GLY A 688 0.85 18.25 -11.24
N GLU A 689 -0.43 18.06 -10.92
CA GLU A 689 -1.09 16.74 -10.77
C GLU A 689 -1.78 16.25 -12.08
N LEU A 690 -1.39 16.84 -13.22
CA LEU A 690 -1.92 16.57 -14.55
C LEU A 690 -0.78 16.32 -15.53
N ASP A 691 -0.76 15.12 -16.10
CA ASP A 691 0.01 14.78 -17.28
C ASP A 691 -0.89 14.93 -18.53
N ALA A 692 -0.31 15.11 -19.72
CA ALA A 692 -1.08 15.26 -20.94
C ALA A 692 -0.36 14.70 -22.17
N TYR A 693 -1.12 14.20 -23.14
CA TYR A 693 -0.62 13.60 -24.37
C TYR A 693 -1.44 14.06 -25.57
N LEU A 694 -0.75 14.37 -26.68
CA LEU A 694 -1.39 14.58 -27.98
C LEU A 694 -1.37 13.25 -28.77
N LEU A 695 -2.55 12.77 -29.13
CA LEU A 695 -2.78 11.62 -29.98
C LEU A 695 -3.14 12.12 -31.38
N LEU A 696 -2.32 11.75 -32.37
CA LEU A 696 -2.52 12.10 -33.77
C LEU A 696 -3.20 10.95 -34.53
N ASP A 697 -4.16 11.31 -35.37
CA ASP A 697 -4.68 10.44 -36.45
C ASP A 697 -3.53 9.91 -37.35
N PRO A 698 -3.67 8.72 -37.98
CA PRO A 698 -2.67 8.17 -38.90
C PRO A 698 -2.10 9.15 -39.92
N GLU A 699 -2.91 10.05 -40.47
CA GLU A 699 -2.51 10.99 -41.52
C GLU A 699 -2.24 12.42 -41.02
N ALA A 700 -2.54 12.73 -39.75
CA ALA A 700 -2.35 14.08 -39.20
C ALA A 700 -0.86 14.49 -39.20
N PRO A 701 -0.51 15.72 -39.63
CA PRO A 701 0.89 16.16 -39.68
C PRO A 701 1.53 16.15 -38.28
N GLN A 702 2.75 15.63 -38.15
CA GLN A 702 3.44 15.68 -36.86
C GLN A 702 4.01 17.09 -36.60
N PRO A 703 3.64 17.76 -35.49
CA PRO A 703 4.17 19.07 -35.13
C PRO A 703 5.67 19.01 -34.82
N ARG A 704 6.40 20.07 -35.19
CA ARG A 704 7.87 20.12 -35.00
C ARG A 704 8.30 20.40 -33.56
N LEU A 705 7.51 21.17 -32.83
CA LEU A 705 7.71 21.55 -31.44
C LEU A 705 6.35 21.56 -30.74
N LEU A 706 6.26 20.90 -29.59
CA LEU A 706 5.10 20.89 -28.69
C LEU A 706 5.57 20.52 -27.29
N ALA A 707 5.01 21.18 -26.27
CA ALA A 707 5.22 20.86 -24.86
C ALA A 707 4.66 19.48 -24.43
N PRO A 708 3.44 19.04 -24.79
CA PRO A 708 2.97 17.70 -24.47
C PRO A 708 3.63 16.62 -25.35
N PRO A 709 3.97 15.44 -24.80
CA PRO A 709 4.43 14.30 -25.61
C PRO A 709 3.39 13.88 -26.67
N VAL A 710 3.88 13.57 -27.87
CA VAL A 710 3.05 13.21 -29.02
C VAL A 710 3.14 11.72 -29.31
N LEU A 711 1.98 11.09 -29.55
CA LEU A 711 1.82 9.74 -30.08
C LEU A 711 0.92 9.75 -31.33
N ARG A 712 0.90 8.65 -32.08
CA ARG A 712 0.06 8.43 -33.25
C ARG A 712 -0.76 7.16 -33.07
N ASP A 713 -2.06 7.24 -33.36
CA ASP A 713 -2.99 6.12 -33.38
C ASP A 713 -2.96 5.43 -34.74
N THR A 714 -1.82 4.82 -35.09
CA THR A 714 -1.53 4.32 -36.45
C THR A 714 -2.57 3.32 -36.99
N ALA A 715 -3.24 2.58 -36.11
CA ALA A 715 -4.28 1.61 -36.47
C ALA A 715 -5.72 2.16 -36.40
N GLY A 716 -5.92 3.40 -35.94
CA GLY A 716 -7.26 3.95 -35.65
C GLY A 716 -7.95 3.28 -34.46
N GLU A 717 -7.20 2.62 -33.57
CA GLU A 717 -7.75 1.87 -32.44
C GLU A 717 -8.28 2.80 -31.35
N PHE A 718 -7.53 3.85 -31.01
CA PHE A 718 -8.02 4.91 -30.12
C PHE A 718 -9.24 5.58 -30.73
N ARG A 719 -9.19 5.92 -32.02
CA ARG A 719 -10.29 6.51 -32.76
C ARG A 719 -11.57 5.70 -32.65
N ALA A 720 -11.48 4.39 -32.84
CA ALA A 720 -12.60 3.46 -32.73
C ALA A 720 -13.09 3.31 -31.28
N ARG A 721 -12.20 2.98 -30.32
CA ARG A 721 -12.60 2.70 -28.93
C ARG A 721 -13.05 3.93 -28.14
N TYR A 722 -12.60 5.12 -28.51
CA TYR A 722 -13.03 6.39 -27.90
C TYR A 722 -14.10 7.12 -28.73
N GLY A 723 -14.52 6.56 -29.87
CA GLY A 723 -15.58 7.13 -30.70
C GLY A 723 -15.30 8.56 -31.20
N VAL A 724 -14.03 8.97 -31.28
CA VAL A 724 -13.64 10.31 -31.73
C VAL A 724 -13.79 10.41 -33.25
N THR A 725 -14.64 11.32 -33.69
CA THR A 725 -14.92 11.55 -35.13
C THR A 725 -14.26 12.83 -35.64
N SER A 726 -13.86 13.70 -34.74
CA SER A 726 -13.02 14.89 -34.99
C SER A 726 -12.14 15.20 -33.78
N THR A 727 -11.49 16.36 -33.79
CA THR A 727 -10.61 16.87 -32.74
C THR A 727 -11.36 16.98 -31.40
N ALA A 728 -10.88 16.23 -30.41
CA ALA A 728 -11.60 15.91 -29.18
C ALA A 728 -10.66 15.84 -27.97
N LEU A 729 -11.22 15.72 -26.77
CA LEU A 729 -10.43 15.48 -25.55
C LEU A 729 -11.11 14.53 -24.58
N TYR A 730 -10.27 13.86 -23.77
CA TYR A 730 -10.65 13.01 -22.65
C TYR A 730 -9.76 13.32 -21.45
N LEU A 731 -10.35 13.54 -20.28
CA LEU A 731 -9.66 13.63 -18.99
C LEU A 731 -9.91 12.35 -18.21
N ILE A 732 -8.83 11.66 -17.84
CA ILE A 732 -8.83 10.41 -17.09
C ILE A 732 -8.28 10.67 -15.69
N ARG A 733 -8.96 10.14 -14.68
CA ARG A 733 -8.60 10.22 -13.25
C ARG A 733 -7.41 9.30 -12.90
N PRO A 734 -6.73 9.55 -11.76
CA PRO A 734 -5.71 8.65 -11.21
C PRO A 734 -6.23 7.24 -10.85
N ASP A 735 -7.54 7.00 -10.91
CA ASP A 735 -8.17 5.69 -10.69
C ASP A 735 -8.68 5.02 -11.98
N GLY A 736 -8.35 5.58 -13.15
CA GLY A 736 -8.65 5.02 -14.46
C GLY A 736 -10.04 5.34 -15.03
N HIS A 737 -10.86 6.16 -14.37
CA HIS A 737 -12.19 6.55 -14.87
C HIS A 737 -12.14 7.87 -15.65
N VAL A 738 -12.97 8.01 -16.68
CA VAL A 738 -13.14 9.27 -17.41
C VAL A 738 -13.88 10.27 -16.52
N SER A 739 -13.29 11.43 -16.22
CA SER A 739 -14.02 12.51 -15.54
C SER A 739 -14.63 13.52 -16.52
N PHE A 740 -13.98 13.76 -17.66
CA PHE A 740 -14.50 14.71 -18.64
C PHE A 740 -14.18 14.28 -20.06
N ARG A 741 -15.08 14.59 -21.00
CA ARG A 741 -14.84 14.45 -22.45
C ARG A 741 -15.48 15.59 -23.22
N SER A 742 -14.89 15.98 -24.35
CA SER A 742 -15.56 16.91 -25.26
C SER A 742 -15.22 16.68 -26.72
N GLN A 743 -16.19 16.96 -27.59
CA GLN A 743 -15.98 17.09 -29.03
C GLN A 743 -16.95 18.16 -29.58
N PRO A 744 -16.45 19.31 -30.10
CA PRO A 744 -15.03 19.71 -30.19
C PRO A 744 -14.37 19.96 -28.81
N ILE A 745 -13.10 20.36 -28.81
CA ILE A 745 -12.37 20.74 -27.59
C ILE A 745 -13.07 21.91 -26.86
N ASP A 746 -13.47 21.69 -25.61
CA ASP A 746 -14.03 22.69 -24.70
C ASP A 746 -13.09 22.89 -23.50
N ALA A 747 -12.23 23.89 -23.61
CA ALA A 747 -11.27 24.24 -22.55
C ALA A 747 -11.95 24.83 -21.29
N ASP A 748 -13.14 25.45 -21.43
CA ASP A 748 -13.85 26.06 -20.31
C ASP A 748 -14.65 25.02 -19.52
N GLY A 749 -15.28 24.06 -20.19
CA GLY A 749 -15.86 22.85 -19.59
C GLY A 749 -14.81 22.02 -18.86
N LEU A 750 -13.66 21.80 -19.50
CA LEU A 750 -12.53 21.09 -18.88
C LEU A 750 -11.98 21.84 -17.64
N ARG A 751 -11.85 23.18 -17.70
CA ARG A 751 -11.47 24.00 -16.53
C ARG A 751 -12.48 23.87 -15.39
N LYS A 752 -13.79 23.92 -15.70
CA LYS A 752 -14.87 23.72 -14.71
C LYS A 752 -14.79 22.34 -14.07
N ASN A 753 -14.57 21.27 -14.86
CA ASN A 753 -14.43 19.92 -14.32
C ASN A 753 -13.21 19.79 -13.40
N LEU A 754 -12.07 20.35 -13.79
CA LEU A 754 -10.85 20.35 -12.96
C LEU A 754 -11.05 21.11 -11.63
N HIS A 755 -11.88 22.16 -11.58
CA HIS A 755 -12.25 22.84 -10.33
C HIS A 755 -13.11 22.00 -9.37
N LEU A 756 -13.74 20.91 -9.82
CA LEU A 756 -14.44 19.95 -8.96
C LEU A 756 -13.45 19.05 -8.18
N VAL A 757 -12.21 18.97 -8.66
CA VAL A 757 -11.13 18.15 -8.08
C VAL A 757 -10.10 19.02 -7.37
N PHE A 758 -9.66 20.11 -8.01
CA PHE A 758 -8.57 20.96 -7.54
C PHE A 758 -9.10 22.25 -6.91
N GLY A 759 -8.72 22.47 -5.64
CA GLY A 759 -8.93 23.72 -4.96
C GLY A 759 -8.08 24.81 -5.59
N GLY A 760 -8.64 26.01 -5.76
CA GLY A 760 -7.85 27.17 -6.18
C GLY A 760 -6.77 27.47 -5.14
N ALA A 761 -5.54 27.71 -5.59
CA ALA A 761 -4.47 28.17 -4.71
C ALA A 761 -4.90 29.47 -4.01
N LYS A 762 -4.78 29.49 -2.67
CA LYS A 762 -4.92 30.70 -1.85
C LYS A 762 -3.60 31.47 -1.83
#